data_AF-A0A420I886-F1
#
_entry.id   AF-A0A420I886-F1
#
_cell.length_a   1.000
_cell.length_b   1.000
_cell.length_c   1.000
_cell.angle_alpha   90.00
_cell.angle_beta   90.00
_cell.angle_gamma   90.00
#
_symmetry.space_group_name_H-M   'P 1'
#
loop_
_entity.id
_entity.type
_entity.pdbx_description
1 polymer ?
#
loop_
_entity_poly.entity_id
_entity_poly.type
_entity_poly.pdbx_seq_one_letter_code
_entity_poly.pdbx_strand_id
1 'polypeptide(L)'
;MVEGDTSEGIVPIPKPREVTETEIDGEASPEILPQIETENPQELSDPNAKIVQDVINSEIGVATLLNRLKQSLASTKEFAIFLKKRSILEEEHSNGLRKLCRTTTECIKKPDHRHGSFLSAYEEVANIHEQMAENGAKFALSLHQMYDDLLEMATNIERGRKHWKNTGLSAEQRVADAEAAMRKSKIKYDALAEDYDKARTGDRQGSKLFGLKGPKSAAQYEEDILRKLYAADGDYATKVQAAQNQRADLRSKSRPDAVHALEELIRECDSSLTLQMQKFASFNEKLLLSNGLNVHPVKEFEMGNHTRSLRDAVHSINNDRDLSDYLISFANKVPPQASETTYQRNSVSFTLILTRSALRQSDQAAHAPKQGNYHAFNSTSAQHPPSVSQIFSKSYGASAPPQYERNFAETSSSLLQHNNTGAGPRASGAGSNLNYKLKSSSISYGRLQANLSPQTQTLNNPQSFASLENLPPLKPVFGLSLEDLFERDGSAVPMVVCQCIQAVDLFGLEVEGIYRLSGTASQVSKIKSLFDNDAMMVDFRDPANFFHDVNSVAGLLKQFFRDLPDPLLTSEHYYSLIEAASENTPTYIKHNTTDKMAENEDNIIRRDSLHAIINSLPDPNYATLRALVLHLNRVQENSSTNRMNISNLAIVFGPTLMGANTESNIQHAGWQVKVVENILQNCYQIFDDD
;
A
#
# COMPACT_ATOMS: atom_id res chain seq x y z
N MET A 1 -54.93 -21.32 -55.64
CA MET A 1 -54.64 -22.74 -55.95
C MET A 1 -53.94 -23.28 -54.71
N VAL A 2 -54.73 -23.57 -53.67
CA VAL A 2 -55.35 -24.86 -53.26
C VAL A 2 -54.39 -25.63 -52.35
N GLU A 3 -54.84 -25.85 -51.11
CA GLU A 3 -54.60 -26.95 -50.14
C GLU A 3 -54.83 -26.32 -48.74
N GLY A 4 -55.86 -26.60 -47.93
CA GLY A 4 -56.58 -27.85 -47.64
C GLY A 4 -56.12 -28.36 -46.26
N ASP A 5 -56.47 -27.69 -45.15
CA ASP A 5 -57.59 -27.93 -44.23
C ASP A 5 -57.54 -29.21 -43.36
N THR A 6 -57.80 -29.01 -42.05
CA THR A 6 -58.35 -29.91 -41.00
C THR A 6 -57.49 -30.57 -39.87
N SER A 7 -57.95 -30.23 -38.64
CA SER A 7 -58.07 -30.98 -37.35
C SER A 7 -56.82 -31.41 -36.55
N GLU A 8 -56.62 -30.89 -35.33
CA GLU A 8 -57.09 -31.43 -34.01
C GLU A 8 -56.71 -32.92 -33.81
N GLY A 9 -56.02 -33.41 -32.78
CA GLY A 9 -55.85 -33.00 -31.40
C GLY A 9 -56.13 -34.22 -30.50
N ILE A 10 -55.17 -34.58 -29.62
CA ILE A 10 -55.29 -35.43 -28.40
C ILE A 10 -54.96 -36.96 -28.50
N VAL A 11 -53.71 -37.31 -28.12
CA VAL A 11 -53.19 -38.25 -27.07
C VAL A 11 -53.93 -39.59 -26.80
N PRO A 12 -53.24 -40.78 -26.77
CA PRO A 12 -52.72 -41.33 -25.49
C PRO A 12 -51.46 -42.25 -25.51
N ILE A 13 -50.61 -42.06 -24.48
CA ILE A 13 -49.91 -43.01 -23.56
C ILE A 13 -49.26 -44.30 -24.14
N PRO A 14 -48.00 -44.61 -23.75
CA PRO A 14 -47.80 -45.79 -22.87
C PRO A 14 -46.74 -45.65 -21.77
N LYS A 15 -46.98 -46.36 -20.65
CA LYS A 15 -46.01 -46.73 -19.59
C LYS A 15 -45.22 -48.02 -20.00
N PRO A 16 -44.44 -48.69 -19.10
CA PRO A 16 -42.98 -48.67 -19.06
C PRO A 16 -42.35 -50.08 -19.27
N ARG A 17 -41.02 -50.19 -19.35
CA ARG A 17 -40.30 -51.48 -19.17
C ARG A 17 -38.85 -51.24 -18.71
N GLU A 18 -38.55 -51.65 -17.47
CA GLU A 18 -37.55 -52.66 -17.04
C GLU A 18 -36.32 -52.86 -17.97
N VAL A 19 -35.05 -52.96 -17.57
CA VAL A 19 -34.29 -53.55 -16.42
C VAL A 19 -32.85 -52.94 -16.56
N THR A 20 -32.00 -52.67 -15.56
CA THR A 20 -31.10 -53.59 -14.82
C THR A 20 -30.16 -52.77 -13.92
N GLU A 21 -29.94 -53.30 -12.71
CA GLU A 21 -28.87 -52.93 -11.78
C GLU A 21 -27.50 -53.35 -12.31
N THR A 22 -26.51 -52.45 -12.23
CA THR A 22 -25.12 -52.79 -11.90
C THR A 22 -24.49 -51.62 -11.15
N GLU A 23 -23.62 -51.99 -10.24
CA GLU A 23 -23.18 -51.31 -9.03
C GLU A 23 -21.92 -50.42 -9.26
N ILE A 24 -21.69 -49.52 -8.29
CA ILE A 24 -20.44 -48.89 -7.82
C ILE A 24 -19.85 -47.63 -8.52
N ASP A 25 -19.49 -46.71 -7.62
CA ASP A 25 -18.55 -45.58 -7.65
C ASP A 25 -19.10 -44.19 -7.98
N GLY A 26 -19.14 -43.38 -6.91
CA GLY A 26 -19.63 -42.02 -6.91
C GLY A 26 -18.59 -41.03 -7.42
N GLU A 27 -19.08 -40.09 -8.22
CA GLU A 27 -18.56 -38.74 -8.30
C GLU A 27 -19.72 -37.84 -8.73
N ALA A 28 -20.13 -36.95 -7.83
CA ALA A 28 -21.24 -36.04 -8.05
C ALA A 28 -20.90 -35.07 -9.19
N SER A 29 -21.71 -35.11 -10.25
CA SER A 29 -21.74 -34.09 -11.29
C SER A 29 -22.19 -32.75 -10.71
N PRO A 30 -21.69 -31.61 -11.23
CA PRO A 30 -22.01 -30.29 -10.72
C PRO A 30 -23.47 -29.92 -11.00
N GLU A 31 -24.16 -29.44 -9.95
CA GLU A 31 -25.49 -28.87 -10.03
C GLU A 31 -25.57 -27.73 -11.05
N ILE A 32 -26.65 -27.80 -11.82
CA ILE A 32 -27.05 -26.90 -12.90
C ILE A 32 -27.50 -25.57 -12.27
N LEU A 33 -26.77 -24.48 -12.56
CA LEU A 33 -27.25 -23.11 -12.34
C LEU A 33 -28.43 -22.82 -13.28
N PRO A 34 -29.45 -22.07 -12.84
CA PRO A 34 -30.63 -21.78 -13.65
C PRO A 34 -30.25 -20.97 -14.90
N GLN A 35 -30.64 -21.50 -16.06
CA GLN A 35 -30.47 -20.88 -17.36
C GLN A 35 -31.28 -19.57 -17.42
N ILE A 36 -30.58 -18.46 -17.60
CA ILE A 36 -31.19 -17.20 -18.03
C ILE A 36 -31.70 -17.44 -19.45
N GLU A 37 -33.01 -17.30 -19.64
CA GLU A 37 -33.66 -17.37 -20.96
C GLU A 37 -32.97 -16.40 -21.92
N THR A 38 -32.28 -16.95 -22.91
CA THR A 38 -31.73 -16.19 -24.03
C THR A 38 -32.89 -15.71 -24.88
N GLU A 39 -33.26 -14.45 -24.73
CA GLU A 39 -34.00 -13.73 -25.76
C GLU A 39 -33.26 -13.84 -27.10
N ASN A 40 -34.07 -14.08 -28.12
CA ASN A 40 -33.75 -14.33 -29.52
C ASN A 40 -32.79 -13.24 -30.10
N PRO A 41 -31.62 -13.59 -30.67
CA PRO A 41 -30.71 -12.60 -31.23
C PRO A 41 -31.20 -12.14 -32.59
N GLN A 42 -32.02 -11.08 -32.61
CA GLN A 42 -31.97 -10.16 -33.74
C GLN A 42 -30.62 -9.47 -33.68
N GLU A 43 -29.72 -9.82 -34.61
CA GLU A 43 -28.46 -9.12 -34.87
C GLU A 43 -28.73 -7.60 -34.98
N LEU A 44 -28.52 -6.88 -33.88
CA LEU A 44 -28.15 -5.47 -33.98
C LEU A 44 -26.76 -5.47 -34.60
N SER A 45 -26.67 -5.30 -35.92
CA SER A 45 -25.40 -5.03 -36.57
C SER A 45 -24.85 -3.76 -35.92
N ASP A 46 -23.80 -3.90 -35.10
CA ASP A 46 -23.14 -2.76 -34.45
C ASP A 46 -22.86 -1.70 -35.52
N PRO A 47 -23.42 -0.47 -35.40
CA PRO A 47 -23.25 0.57 -36.40
C PRO A 47 -21.77 0.92 -36.62
N ASN A 48 -20.88 0.54 -35.69
CA ASN A 48 -19.45 0.74 -35.79
C ASN A 48 -18.68 -0.45 -36.36
N ALA A 49 -19.29 -1.61 -36.61
CA ALA A 49 -18.59 -2.83 -37.05
C ALA A 49 -17.74 -2.60 -38.31
N LYS A 50 -18.26 -1.80 -39.24
CA LYS A 50 -17.53 -1.42 -40.46
C LYS A 50 -16.32 -0.52 -40.15
N ILE A 51 -16.50 0.46 -39.26
CA ILE A 51 -15.43 1.37 -38.83
C ILE A 51 -14.32 0.59 -38.12
N VAL A 52 -14.69 -0.35 -37.26
CA VAL A 52 -13.76 -1.24 -36.56
C VAL A 52 -12.94 -2.05 -37.56
N GLN A 53 -13.59 -2.64 -38.56
CA GLN A 53 -12.88 -3.38 -39.61
C GLN A 53 -11.97 -2.48 -40.46
N ASP A 54 -12.39 -1.25 -40.77
CA ASP A 54 -11.56 -0.30 -41.52
C ASP A 54 -10.29 0.06 -40.74
N VAL A 55 -10.40 0.28 -39.41
CA VAL A 55 -9.25 0.57 -38.53
C VAL A 55 -8.31 -0.63 -38.43
N ILE A 56 -8.85 -1.81 -38.21
CA ILE A 56 -8.07 -3.04 -38.01
C ILE A 56 -7.31 -3.43 -39.29
N ASN A 57 -7.93 -3.25 -40.46
CA ASN A 57 -7.29 -3.57 -41.75
C ASN A 57 -6.34 -2.47 -42.26
N SER A 58 -6.29 -1.31 -41.59
CA SER A 58 -5.40 -0.20 -41.93
C SER A 58 -3.95 -0.43 -41.48
N GLU A 59 -3.06 0.49 -41.87
CA GLU A 59 -1.64 0.47 -41.49
C GLU A 59 -1.40 0.66 -39.99
N ILE A 60 -2.38 1.21 -39.25
CA ILE A 60 -2.30 1.40 -37.80
C ILE A 60 -2.88 0.23 -37.00
N GLY A 61 -3.53 -0.75 -37.65
CA GLY A 61 -4.29 -1.81 -36.98
C GLY A 61 -3.43 -2.67 -36.05
N VAL A 62 -2.32 -3.21 -36.56
CA VAL A 62 -1.39 -4.05 -35.78
C VAL A 62 -0.83 -3.29 -34.57
N ALA A 63 -0.39 -2.04 -34.75
CA ALA A 63 0.13 -1.22 -33.67
C ALA A 63 -0.93 -0.89 -32.61
N THR A 64 -2.17 -0.63 -33.04
CA THR A 64 -3.31 -0.35 -32.17
C THR A 64 -3.66 -1.56 -31.30
N LEU A 65 -3.78 -2.75 -31.90
CA LEU A 65 -4.05 -4.00 -31.17
C LEU A 65 -2.91 -4.36 -30.20
N LEU A 66 -1.65 -4.18 -30.60
CA LEU A 66 -0.50 -4.39 -29.70
C LEU A 66 -0.56 -3.48 -28.46
N ASN A 67 -1.03 -2.24 -28.62
CA ASN A 67 -1.20 -1.30 -27.50
C ASN A 67 -2.39 -1.70 -26.61
N ARG A 68 -3.52 -2.13 -27.20
CA ARG A 68 -4.68 -2.64 -26.44
C ARG A 68 -4.29 -3.89 -25.63
N LEU A 69 -3.58 -4.83 -26.24
CA LEU A 69 -3.09 -6.05 -25.56
C LEU A 69 -2.11 -5.72 -24.44
N LYS A 70 -1.26 -4.69 -24.62
CA LYS A 70 -0.37 -4.20 -23.55
C LYS A 70 -1.18 -3.66 -22.35
N GLN A 71 -2.29 -2.95 -22.59
CA GLN A 71 -3.17 -2.47 -21.53
C GLN A 71 -3.90 -3.62 -20.81
N SER A 72 -4.39 -4.61 -21.54
CA SER A 72 -4.98 -5.82 -20.94
C SER A 72 -3.97 -6.53 -20.03
N LEU A 73 -2.75 -6.78 -20.52
CA LEU A 73 -1.68 -7.39 -19.74
C LEU A 73 -1.26 -6.59 -18.51
N ALA A 74 -1.30 -5.26 -18.57
CA ALA A 74 -1.04 -4.41 -17.41
C ALA A 74 -2.13 -4.63 -16.36
N SER A 75 -3.41 -4.56 -16.75
CA SER A 75 -4.55 -4.76 -15.86
C SER A 75 -4.53 -6.15 -15.19
N THR A 76 -4.22 -7.19 -15.96
CA THR A 76 -4.08 -8.56 -15.46
C THR A 76 -2.98 -8.69 -14.41
N LYS A 77 -1.82 -8.07 -14.64
CA LYS A 77 -0.69 -8.11 -13.70
C LYS A 77 -0.97 -7.34 -12.42
N GLU A 78 -1.62 -6.18 -12.52
CA GLU A 78 -2.03 -5.41 -11.34
C GLU A 78 -3.01 -6.21 -10.47
N PHE A 79 -4.01 -6.85 -11.07
CA PHE A 79 -4.94 -7.69 -10.31
C PHE A 79 -4.25 -8.91 -9.69
N ALA A 80 -3.31 -9.55 -10.40
CA ALA A 80 -2.50 -10.63 -9.83
C ALA A 80 -1.68 -10.16 -8.61
N ILE A 81 -1.04 -8.99 -8.69
CA ILE A 81 -0.28 -8.39 -7.57
C ILE A 81 -1.20 -8.13 -6.37
N PHE A 82 -2.41 -7.61 -6.63
CA PHE A 82 -3.42 -7.43 -5.59
C PHE A 82 -3.76 -8.76 -4.89
N LEU A 83 -4.05 -9.82 -5.66
CA LEU A 83 -4.37 -11.14 -5.10
C LEU A 83 -3.24 -11.70 -4.24
N LYS A 84 -1.98 -11.55 -4.68
CA LYS A 84 -0.80 -11.97 -3.91
C LYS A 84 -0.68 -11.22 -2.59
N LYS A 85 -0.84 -9.90 -2.60
CA LYS A 85 -0.78 -9.10 -1.37
C LYS A 85 -1.92 -9.46 -0.44
N ARG A 86 -3.13 -9.63 -0.97
CA ARG A 86 -4.30 -10.04 -0.18
C ARG A 86 -4.12 -11.43 0.42
N SER A 87 -3.55 -12.39 -0.32
CA SER A 87 -3.31 -13.73 0.20
C SER A 87 -2.38 -13.72 1.42
N ILE A 88 -1.30 -12.92 1.37
CA ILE A 88 -0.35 -12.80 2.49
C ILE A 88 -1.02 -12.20 3.72
N LEU A 89 -1.79 -11.12 3.56
CA LEU A 89 -2.50 -10.49 4.67
C LEU A 89 -3.51 -11.43 5.33
N GLU A 90 -4.26 -12.18 4.52
CA GLU A 90 -5.23 -13.16 5.03
C GLU A 90 -4.54 -14.34 5.72
N GLU A 91 -3.40 -14.80 5.19
CA GLU A 91 -2.58 -15.83 5.81
C GLU A 91 -2.05 -15.38 7.18
N GLU A 92 -1.52 -14.17 7.27
CA GLU A 92 -1.03 -13.58 8.52
C GLU A 92 -2.15 -13.44 9.55
N HIS A 93 -3.31 -12.93 9.13
CA HIS A 93 -4.50 -12.80 9.99
C HIS A 93 -4.96 -14.17 10.51
N SER A 94 -5.12 -15.15 9.63
CA SER A 94 -5.51 -16.51 9.99
C SER A 94 -4.50 -17.19 10.94
N ASN A 95 -3.20 -17.02 10.70
CA ASN A 95 -2.18 -17.59 11.55
C ASN A 95 -2.15 -16.91 12.93
N GLY A 96 -2.32 -15.58 12.97
CA GLY A 96 -2.43 -14.80 14.19
C GLY A 96 -3.62 -15.23 15.04
N LEU A 97 -4.81 -15.33 14.43
CA LEU A 97 -6.03 -15.74 15.11
C LEU A 97 -5.93 -17.18 15.65
N ARG A 98 -5.41 -18.12 14.85
CA ARG A 98 -5.19 -19.51 15.28
C ARG A 98 -4.24 -19.59 16.47
N LYS A 99 -3.13 -18.84 16.43
CA LYS A 99 -2.15 -18.78 17.51
C LYS A 99 -2.79 -18.22 18.79
N LEU A 100 -3.54 -17.13 18.68
CA LEU A 100 -4.24 -16.51 19.80
C LEU A 100 -5.22 -17.49 20.46
N CYS A 101 -6.06 -18.19 19.68
CA CYS A 101 -6.99 -19.18 20.19
C CYS A 101 -6.28 -20.29 20.96
N ARG A 102 -5.19 -20.84 20.42
CA ARG A 102 -4.41 -21.91 21.07
C ARG A 102 -3.75 -21.45 22.36
N THR A 103 -3.02 -20.33 22.32
CA THR A 103 -2.33 -19.79 23.50
C THR A 103 -3.32 -19.45 24.61
N THR A 104 -4.48 -18.89 24.28
CA THR A 104 -5.45 -18.50 25.30
C THR A 104 -6.19 -19.70 25.87
N THR A 105 -6.49 -20.71 25.04
CA THR A 105 -7.06 -21.99 25.49
C THR A 105 -6.12 -22.73 26.44
N GLU A 106 -4.81 -22.69 26.21
CA GLU A 106 -3.81 -23.26 27.12
C GLU A 106 -3.71 -22.48 28.43
N CYS A 107 -3.73 -21.14 28.36
CA CYS A 107 -3.64 -20.29 29.55
C CYS A 107 -4.86 -20.47 30.46
N ILE A 108 -6.08 -20.44 29.92
CA ILE A 108 -7.32 -20.46 30.71
C ILE A 108 -7.56 -21.80 31.43
N LYS A 109 -6.88 -22.88 31.01
CA LYS A 109 -6.94 -24.19 31.66
C LYS A 109 -6.18 -24.25 32.98
N LYS A 110 -5.28 -23.29 33.26
CA LYS A 110 -4.50 -23.27 34.51
C LYS A 110 -5.41 -23.17 35.73
N PRO A 111 -5.02 -23.78 36.88
CA PRO A 111 -5.85 -23.85 38.08
C PRO A 111 -6.19 -22.48 38.70
N ASP A 112 -5.44 -21.44 38.37
CA ASP A 112 -5.65 -20.07 38.88
C ASP A 112 -6.80 -19.31 38.17
N HIS A 113 -7.37 -19.91 37.12
CA HIS A 113 -8.50 -19.34 36.39
C HIS A 113 -9.82 -19.99 36.78
N ARG A 114 -10.92 -19.42 36.29
CA ARG A 114 -12.26 -19.93 36.55
C ARG A 114 -12.54 -21.19 35.71
N HIS A 115 -12.93 -22.29 36.36
CA HIS A 115 -13.36 -23.55 35.72
C HIS A 115 -14.89 -23.68 35.69
N GLY A 116 -15.38 -24.85 35.27
CA GLY A 116 -16.80 -25.14 35.18
C GLY A 116 -17.40 -24.66 33.86
N SER A 117 -18.66 -24.22 33.91
CA SER A 117 -19.41 -23.79 32.72
C SER A 117 -18.77 -22.60 32.00
N PHE A 118 -18.05 -21.73 32.72
CA PHE A 118 -17.26 -20.65 32.12
C PHE A 118 -16.14 -21.15 31.20
N LEU A 119 -15.35 -22.13 31.66
CA LEU A 119 -14.24 -22.67 30.87
C LEU A 119 -14.76 -23.36 29.62
N SER A 120 -15.81 -24.17 29.74
CA SER A 120 -16.44 -24.83 28.57
C SER A 120 -16.97 -23.83 27.55
N ALA A 121 -17.65 -22.77 27.99
CA ALA A 121 -18.12 -21.70 27.09
C ALA A 121 -16.95 -20.96 26.42
N TYR A 122 -15.86 -20.73 27.15
CA TYR A 122 -14.66 -20.09 26.62
C TYR A 122 -13.96 -20.95 25.55
N GLU A 123 -13.85 -22.25 25.79
CA GLU A 123 -13.30 -23.21 24.81
C GLU A 123 -14.14 -23.26 23.53
N GLU A 124 -15.47 -23.22 23.65
CA GLU A 124 -16.36 -23.14 22.49
C GLU A 124 -16.17 -21.85 21.70
N VAL A 125 -16.05 -20.70 22.38
CA VAL A 125 -15.72 -19.42 21.74
C VAL A 125 -14.40 -19.51 20.98
N ALA A 126 -13.35 -20.06 21.61
CA ALA A 126 -12.04 -20.21 20.99
C ALA A 126 -12.09 -21.14 19.78
N ASN A 127 -12.83 -22.25 19.86
CA ASN A 127 -13.01 -23.20 18.76
C ASN A 127 -13.73 -22.58 17.55
N ILE A 128 -14.79 -21.78 17.77
CA ILE A 128 -15.47 -21.04 16.69
C ILE A 128 -14.47 -20.14 15.94
N HIS A 129 -13.62 -19.43 16.68
CA HIS A 129 -12.60 -18.56 16.07
C HIS A 129 -11.46 -19.35 15.40
N GLU A 130 -11.10 -20.55 15.90
CA GLU A 130 -10.15 -21.43 15.23
C GLU A 130 -10.70 -21.91 13.87
N GLN A 131 -11.99 -22.26 13.79
CA GLN A 131 -12.65 -22.61 12.52
C GLN A 131 -12.69 -21.42 11.55
N MET A 132 -12.96 -20.21 12.04
CA MET A 132 -12.86 -18.99 11.20
C MET A 132 -11.43 -18.76 10.69
N ALA A 133 -10.42 -19.02 11.51
CA ALA A 133 -9.02 -18.93 11.10
C ALA A 133 -8.66 -19.97 10.02
N GLU A 134 -9.20 -21.19 10.10
CA GLU A 134 -9.06 -22.20 9.04
C GLU A 134 -9.72 -21.79 7.73
N ASN A 135 -10.92 -21.21 7.78
CA ASN A 135 -11.60 -20.68 6.60
C ASN A 135 -10.76 -19.58 5.92
N GLY A 136 -10.24 -18.63 6.70
CA GLY A 136 -9.36 -17.58 6.18
C GLY A 136 -8.07 -18.14 5.57
N ALA A 137 -7.50 -19.21 6.13
CA ALA A 137 -6.28 -19.83 5.58
C ALA A 137 -6.56 -20.53 4.22
N LYS A 138 -7.72 -21.20 4.09
CA LYS A 138 -8.15 -21.79 2.81
C LYS A 138 -8.43 -20.72 1.74
N PHE A 139 -9.02 -19.59 2.16
CA PHE A 139 -9.23 -18.44 1.29
C PHE A 139 -7.90 -17.85 0.82
N ALA A 140 -6.96 -17.60 1.74
CA ALA A 140 -5.61 -17.13 1.43
C ALA A 140 -4.90 -18.02 0.40
N LEU A 141 -4.93 -19.34 0.59
CA LEU A 141 -4.36 -20.29 -0.36
C LEU A 141 -5.02 -20.20 -1.75
N SER A 142 -6.35 -20.06 -1.78
CA SER A 142 -7.11 -19.91 -3.03
C SER A 142 -6.73 -18.63 -3.78
N LEU A 143 -6.56 -17.51 -3.07
CA LEU A 143 -6.10 -16.26 -3.66
C LEU A 143 -4.67 -16.37 -4.21
N HIS A 144 -3.79 -17.08 -3.49
CA HIS A 144 -2.42 -17.31 -3.95
C HIS A 144 -2.39 -18.13 -5.25
N GLN A 145 -3.17 -19.20 -5.33
CA GLN A 145 -3.30 -20.00 -6.54
C GLN A 145 -3.82 -19.17 -7.73
N MET A 146 -4.83 -18.33 -7.50
CA MET A 146 -5.35 -17.44 -8.54
C MET A 146 -4.28 -16.46 -9.05
N TYR A 147 -3.41 -15.98 -8.17
CA TYR A 147 -2.26 -15.15 -8.57
C TYR A 147 -1.31 -15.90 -9.49
N ASP A 148 -0.93 -17.14 -9.15
CA ASP A 148 -0.02 -17.95 -9.96
C ASP A 148 -0.62 -18.23 -11.35
N ASP A 149 -1.90 -18.64 -11.39
CA ASP A 149 -2.63 -18.90 -12.63
C ASP A 149 -2.65 -17.66 -13.55
N LEU A 150 -2.97 -16.48 -12.99
CA LEU A 150 -2.99 -15.22 -13.74
C LEU A 150 -1.61 -14.81 -14.24
N LEU A 151 -0.57 -15.02 -13.43
CA LEU A 151 0.80 -14.66 -13.79
C LEU A 151 1.34 -15.56 -14.91
N GLU A 152 1.07 -16.86 -14.84
CA GLU A 152 1.44 -17.81 -15.88
C GLU A 152 0.76 -17.46 -17.20
N MET A 153 -0.56 -17.25 -17.18
CA MET A 153 -1.33 -16.84 -18.33
C MET A 153 -0.82 -15.52 -18.92
N ALA A 154 -0.61 -14.48 -18.09
CA ALA A 154 -0.08 -13.20 -18.56
C ALA A 154 1.32 -13.34 -19.20
N THR A 155 2.14 -14.27 -18.70
CA THR A 155 3.45 -14.56 -19.26
C THR A 155 3.35 -15.25 -20.62
N ASN A 156 2.43 -16.19 -20.79
CA ASN A 156 2.12 -16.84 -22.07
C ASN A 156 1.67 -15.81 -23.12
N ILE A 157 0.72 -14.95 -22.77
CA ILE A 157 0.16 -13.94 -23.67
C ILE A 157 1.21 -12.86 -24.02
N GLU A 158 2.05 -12.44 -23.07
CA GLU A 158 3.14 -11.48 -23.35
C GLU A 158 4.18 -12.04 -24.34
N ARG A 159 4.44 -13.36 -24.32
CA ARG A 159 5.29 -14.01 -25.34
C ARG A 159 4.63 -13.90 -26.73
N GLY A 160 3.34 -14.19 -26.83
CA GLY A 160 2.56 -14.02 -28.08
C GLY A 160 2.60 -12.58 -28.59
N ARG A 161 2.39 -11.59 -27.70
CA ARG A 161 2.47 -10.17 -28.03
C ARG A 161 3.85 -9.76 -28.57
N LYS A 162 4.94 -10.22 -27.93
CA LYS A 162 6.31 -9.95 -28.40
C LYS A 162 6.59 -10.56 -29.76
N HIS A 163 6.11 -11.78 -30.00
CA HIS A 163 6.23 -12.43 -31.30
C HIS A 163 5.55 -11.58 -32.39
N TRP A 164 4.28 -11.20 -32.20
CA TRP A 164 3.54 -10.42 -33.19
C TRP A 164 3.99 -8.97 -33.31
N LYS A 165 4.54 -8.38 -32.24
CA LYS A 165 5.24 -7.09 -32.33
C LYS A 165 6.40 -7.17 -33.31
N ASN A 166 7.22 -8.21 -33.22
CA ASN A 166 8.37 -8.36 -34.10
C ASN A 166 7.94 -8.76 -35.51
N THR A 167 7.14 -9.82 -35.66
CA THR A 167 6.74 -10.35 -36.97
C THR A 167 5.82 -9.39 -37.72
N GLY A 168 4.79 -8.86 -37.05
CA GLY A 168 3.78 -7.97 -37.65
C GLY A 168 4.34 -6.61 -38.04
N LEU A 169 5.05 -5.92 -37.12
CA LEU A 169 5.61 -4.60 -37.45
C LEU A 169 6.79 -4.69 -38.43
N SER A 170 7.57 -5.77 -38.41
CA SER A 170 8.63 -5.96 -39.43
C SER A 170 8.03 -6.14 -40.83
N ALA A 171 6.83 -6.72 -40.96
CA ALA A 171 6.15 -6.84 -42.25
C ALA A 171 5.70 -5.48 -42.79
N GLU A 172 5.15 -4.63 -41.92
CA GLU A 172 4.81 -3.24 -42.24
C GLU A 172 6.06 -2.44 -42.65
N GLN A 173 7.16 -2.57 -41.90
CA GLN A 173 8.42 -1.89 -42.20
C GLN A 173 9.01 -2.29 -43.56
N ARG A 174 8.94 -3.57 -43.95
CA ARG A 174 9.42 -4.02 -45.28
C ARG A 174 8.69 -3.33 -46.42
N VAL A 175 7.39 -3.09 -46.30
CA VAL A 175 6.61 -2.35 -47.30
C VAL A 175 7.04 -0.88 -47.31
N ALA A 176 7.18 -0.26 -46.14
CA ALA A 176 7.63 1.13 -46.04
C ALA A 176 9.02 1.35 -46.67
N ASP A 177 9.96 0.44 -46.45
CA ASP A 177 11.31 0.48 -47.04
C ASP A 177 11.29 0.29 -48.56
N ALA A 178 10.47 -0.65 -49.06
CA ALA A 178 10.29 -0.87 -50.50
C ALA A 178 9.68 0.35 -51.19
N GLU A 179 8.69 0.99 -50.57
CA GLU A 179 8.11 2.24 -51.07
C GLU A 179 9.11 3.40 -51.03
N ALA A 180 9.91 3.53 -49.99
CA ALA A 180 10.96 4.54 -49.91
C ALA A 180 12.03 4.36 -51.01
N ALA A 181 12.44 3.11 -51.28
CA ALA A 181 13.35 2.78 -52.36
C ALA A 181 12.77 3.13 -53.74
N MET A 182 11.48 2.86 -53.94
CA MET A 182 10.74 3.22 -55.16
C MET A 182 10.60 4.73 -55.35
N ARG A 183 10.29 5.48 -54.29
CA ARG A 183 10.28 6.96 -54.34
C ARG A 183 11.65 7.51 -54.71
N LYS A 184 12.74 6.92 -54.18
CA LYS A 184 14.11 7.31 -54.50
C LYS A 184 14.50 7.04 -55.95
N SER A 185 14.10 5.91 -56.53
CA SER A 185 14.36 5.63 -57.95
C SER A 185 13.51 6.52 -58.86
N LYS A 186 12.26 6.83 -58.48
CA LYS A 186 11.41 7.79 -59.19
C LYS A 186 12.05 9.18 -59.29
N ILE A 187 12.56 9.71 -58.18
CA ILE A 187 13.23 11.03 -58.17
C ILE A 187 14.44 11.06 -59.13
N LYS A 188 15.21 9.97 -59.19
CA LYS A 188 16.36 9.87 -60.11
C LYS A 188 15.91 9.80 -61.57
N TYR A 189 14.85 9.05 -61.86
CA TYR A 189 14.25 8.98 -63.18
C TYR A 189 13.73 10.35 -63.62
N ASP A 190 12.95 11.03 -62.78
CA ASP A 190 12.38 12.35 -63.06
C ASP A 190 13.50 13.38 -63.34
N ALA A 191 14.57 13.37 -62.54
CA ALA A 191 15.73 14.25 -62.75
C ALA A 191 16.47 13.98 -64.07
N LEU A 192 16.67 12.70 -64.43
CA LEU A 192 17.31 12.33 -65.69
C LEU A 192 16.42 12.62 -66.91
N ALA A 193 15.10 12.54 -66.75
CA ALA A 193 14.14 12.91 -67.79
C ALA A 193 14.20 14.42 -68.07
N GLU A 194 14.26 15.23 -67.01
CA GLU A 194 14.43 16.68 -67.12
C GLU A 194 15.78 17.05 -67.77
N ASP A 195 16.87 16.38 -67.37
CA ASP A 195 18.20 16.57 -67.98
C ASP A 195 18.22 16.16 -69.46
N TYR A 196 17.49 15.10 -69.84
CA TYR A 196 17.35 14.68 -71.23
C TYR A 196 16.59 15.72 -72.06
N ASP A 197 15.49 16.26 -71.54
CA ASP A 197 14.72 17.31 -72.23
C ASP A 197 15.55 18.58 -72.44
N LYS A 198 16.36 18.96 -71.45
CA LYS A 198 17.33 20.07 -71.58
C LYS A 198 18.41 19.78 -72.62
N ALA A 199 18.95 18.56 -72.65
CA ALA A 199 19.96 18.15 -73.63
C ALA A 199 19.42 18.17 -75.07
N ARG A 200 18.17 17.74 -75.27
CA ARG A 200 17.48 17.72 -76.57
C ARG A 200 17.11 19.12 -77.08
N THR A 201 16.71 20.03 -76.19
CA THR A 201 16.32 21.41 -76.57
C THR A 201 17.52 22.35 -76.76
N GLY A 202 18.73 21.90 -76.42
CA GLY A 202 19.95 22.70 -76.56
C GLY A 202 20.11 23.79 -75.52
N ASP A 203 19.24 23.82 -74.50
CA ASP A 203 19.23 24.83 -73.44
C ASP A 203 20.32 24.51 -72.40
N ARG A 204 21.57 24.85 -72.76
CA ARG A 204 22.76 24.58 -71.94
C ARG A 204 22.99 25.68 -70.90
N GLN A 205 21.97 26.09 -70.15
CA GLN A 205 22.21 26.94 -68.98
C GLN A 205 22.69 26.09 -67.80
N GLY A 206 24.02 25.94 -67.66
CA GLY A 206 24.63 25.71 -66.35
C GLY A 206 25.70 24.61 -66.23
N SER A 207 25.80 23.65 -67.15
CA SER A 207 26.74 22.52 -66.95
C SER A 207 28.06 22.71 -67.70
N LYS A 208 29.05 23.31 -67.02
CA LYS A 208 30.44 23.37 -67.48
C LYS A 208 30.98 21.95 -67.60
N LEU A 209 31.17 21.46 -68.83
CA LEU A 209 31.91 20.22 -69.10
C LEU A 209 33.40 20.41 -68.75
N PHE A 210 33.80 20.04 -67.54
CA PHE A 210 35.19 19.76 -67.18
C PHE A 210 35.29 18.32 -66.70
N GLY A 211 35.55 17.40 -67.64
CA GLY A 211 35.83 16.00 -67.36
C GLY A 211 37.11 15.58 -68.09
N LEU A 212 37.95 14.78 -67.41
CA LEU A 212 39.30 14.34 -67.83
C LEU A 212 39.40 13.55 -69.16
N LYS A 213 38.32 13.46 -69.95
CA LYS A 213 38.21 12.62 -71.14
C LYS A 213 37.66 13.40 -72.34
N GLY A 214 38.24 14.55 -72.66
CA GLY A 214 37.95 15.34 -73.86
C GLY A 214 36.51 15.87 -74.00
N PRO A 215 36.25 16.81 -74.93
CA PRO A 215 34.90 17.34 -75.15
C PRO A 215 34.04 16.28 -75.86
N LYS A 216 33.07 15.69 -75.16
CA LYS A 216 32.02 14.89 -75.80
C LYS A 216 31.21 15.78 -76.76
N SER A 217 30.90 15.28 -77.95
CA SER A 217 29.98 15.97 -78.88
C SER A 217 28.58 16.12 -78.25
N ALA A 218 27.82 17.15 -78.63
CA ALA A 218 26.45 17.35 -78.14
C ALA A 218 25.58 16.10 -78.35
N ALA A 219 25.71 15.45 -79.51
CA ALA A 219 25.03 14.20 -79.83
C ALA A 219 25.46 13.03 -78.91
N GLN A 220 26.74 12.95 -78.54
CA GLN A 220 27.24 11.91 -77.63
C GLN A 220 26.82 12.16 -76.17
N TYR A 221 26.57 13.41 -75.78
CA TYR A 221 26.06 13.76 -74.47
C TYR A 221 24.56 13.45 -74.36
N GLU A 222 23.78 13.78 -75.39
CA GLU A 222 22.37 13.41 -75.50
C GLU A 222 22.19 11.88 -75.43
N GLU A 223 22.97 11.12 -76.20
CA GLU A 223 22.92 9.65 -76.21
C GLU A 223 23.32 9.04 -74.84
N ASP A 224 24.29 9.63 -74.14
CA ASP A 224 24.72 9.20 -72.79
C ASP A 224 23.63 9.44 -71.73
N ILE A 225 22.93 10.59 -71.78
CA ILE A 225 21.79 10.85 -70.88
C ILE A 225 20.63 9.93 -71.21
N LEU A 226 20.30 9.75 -72.49
CA LEU A 226 19.22 8.85 -72.91
C LEU A 226 19.47 7.41 -72.43
N ARG A 227 20.71 6.91 -72.52
CA ARG A 227 21.08 5.59 -71.99
C ARG A 227 20.89 5.52 -70.47
N LYS A 228 21.28 6.57 -69.73
CA LYS A 228 21.10 6.65 -68.27
C LYS A 228 19.62 6.74 -67.89
N LEU A 229 18.81 7.45 -68.68
CA LEU A 229 17.36 7.55 -68.49
C LEU A 229 16.70 6.19 -68.64
N TYR A 230 16.98 5.43 -69.70
CA TYR A 230 16.46 4.07 -69.85
C TYR A 230 16.87 3.13 -68.71
N ALA A 231 18.11 3.24 -68.22
CA ALA A 231 18.56 2.47 -67.06
C ALA A 231 17.82 2.86 -65.76
N ALA A 232 17.56 4.16 -65.56
CA ALA A 232 16.80 4.66 -64.42
C ALA A 232 15.30 4.29 -64.49
N ASP A 233 14.72 4.27 -65.68
CA ASP A 233 13.35 3.81 -65.93
C ASP A 233 13.20 2.31 -65.61
N GLY A 234 14.15 1.48 -66.06
CA GLY A 234 14.20 0.06 -65.71
C GLY A 234 14.36 -0.19 -64.20
N ASP A 235 15.21 0.57 -63.51
CA ASP A 235 15.34 0.49 -62.05
C ASP A 235 14.03 0.93 -61.36
N TYR A 236 13.43 2.04 -61.80
CA TYR A 236 12.15 2.51 -61.26
C TYR A 236 11.04 1.48 -61.42
N ALA A 237 10.85 0.93 -62.63
CA ALA A 237 9.88 -0.13 -62.90
C ALA A 237 10.10 -1.36 -61.99
N THR A 238 11.35 -1.78 -61.81
CA THR A 238 11.72 -2.89 -60.91
C THR A 238 11.37 -2.58 -59.45
N LYS A 239 11.64 -1.35 -58.97
CA LYS A 239 11.28 -0.94 -57.59
C LYS A 239 9.77 -0.82 -57.40
N VAL A 240 9.02 -0.37 -58.42
CA VAL A 240 7.55 -0.33 -58.39
C VAL A 240 6.98 -1.74 -58.25
N GLN A 241 7.45 -2.70 -59.06
CA GLN A 241 7.01 -4.09 -58.98
C GLN A 241 7.35 -4.70 -57.61
N ALA A 242 8.55 -4.44 -57.08
CA ALA A 242 8.95 -4.90 -55.75
C ALA A 242 8.04 -4.35 -54.64
N ALA A 243 7.73 -3.05 -54.65
CA ALA A 243 6.83 -2.43 -53.68
C ALA A 243 5.39 -2.97 -53.80
N GLN A 244 4.89 -3.16 -55.02
CA GLN A 244 3.56 -3.74 -55.26
C GLN A 244 3.45 -5.18 -54.73
N ASN A 245 4.46 -6.02 -54.98
CA ASN A 245 4.49 -7.40 -54.49
C ASN A 245 4.50 -7.44 -52.96
N GLN A 246 5.38 -6.66 -52.31
CA GLN A 246 5.43 -6.60 -50.85
C GLN A 246 4.11 -6.10 -50.24
N ARG A 247 3.46 -5.12 -50.89
CA ARG A 247 2.16 -4.61 -50.43
C ARG A 247 1.03 -5.62 -50.61
N ALA A 248 1.05 -6.41 -51.67
CA ALA A 248 0.09 -7.49 -51.90
C ALA A 248 0.24 -8.59 -50.84
N ASP A 249 1.48 -9.01 -50.54
CA ASP A 249 1.77 -10.02 -49.51
C ASP A 249 1.37 -9.55 -48.10
N LEU A 250 1.58 -8.27 -47.79
CA LEU A 250 1.18 -7.68 -46.52
C LEU A 250 -0.35 -7.69 -46.35
N ARG A 251 -1.09 -7.23 -47.37
CA ARG A 251 -2.56 -7.08 -47.30
C ARG A 251 -3.31 -8.42 -47.36
N SER A 252 -2.80 -9.37 -48.14
CA SER A 252 -3.48 -10.66 -48.34
C SER A 252 -3.19 -11.68 -47.24
N LYS A 253 -2.05 -11.56 -46.54
CA LYS A 253 -1.59 -12.57 -45.60
C LYS A 253 -1.06 -12.00 -44.29
N SER A 254 0.03 -11.23 -44.34
CA SER A 254 0.79 -10.91 -43.12
C SER A 254 0.00 -10.06 -42.12
N ARG A 255 -0.80 -9.09 -42.60
CA ARG A 255 -1.62 -8.23 -41.73
C ARG A 255 -2.84 -8.98 -41.18
N PRO A 256 -3.67 -9.66 -42.00
CA PRO A 256 -4.77 -10.47 -41.48
C PRO A 256 -4.33 -11.49 -40.42
N ASP A 257 -3.23 -12.22 -40.66
CA ASP A 257 -2.70 -13.21 -39.71
C ASP A 257 -2.32 -12.56 -38.37
N ALA A 258 -1.61 -11.42 -38.42
CA ALA A 258 -1.19 -10.70 -37.22
C ALA A 258 -2.37 -10.10 -36.45
N VAL A 259 -3.33 -9.51 -37.17
CA VAL A 259 -4.56 -8.96 -36.61
C VAL A 259 -5.34 -10.05 -35.87
N HIS A 260 -5.65 -11.15 -36.56
CA HIS A 260 -6.47 -12.21 -36.01
C HIS A 260 -5.84 -12.80 -34.74
N ALA A 261 -4.53 -13.08 -34.79
CA ALA A 261 -3.82 -13.62 -33.63
C ALA A 261 -3.77 -12.62 -32.46
N LEU A 262 -3.66 -11.32 -32.72
CA LEU A 262 -3.70 -10.30 -31.66
C LEU A 262 -5.09 -10.16 -31.06
N GLU A 263 -6.15 -10.23 -31.86
CA GLU A 263 -7.53 -10.22 -31.37
C GLU A 263 -7.85 -11.43 -30.48
N GLU A 264 -7.40 -12.63 -30.86
CA GLU A 264 -7.53 -13.83 -30.04
C GLU A 264 -6.80 -13.67 -28.70
N LEU A 265 -5.54 -13.19 -28.72
CA LEU A 265 -4.78 -12.94 -27.50
C LEU A 265 -5.43 -11.89 -26.58
N ILE A 266 -6.04 -10.85 -27.15
CA ILE A 266 -6.79 -9.83 -26.38
C ILE A 266 -8.02 -10.47 -25.75
N ARG A 267 -8.83 -11.19 -26.53
CA ARG A 267 -10.05 -11.85 -26.04
C ARG A 267 -9.73 -12.88 -24.96
N GLU A 268 -8.68 -13.67 -25.14
CA GLU A 268 -8.20 -14.64 -24.16
C GLU A 268 -7.78 -13.95 -22.86
N CYS A 269 -7.00 -12.87 -22.94
CA CYS A 269 -6.54 -12.12 -21.78
C CYS A 269 -7.70 -11.50 -20.99
N ASP A 270 -8.58 -10.78 -21.69
CA ASP A 270 -9.69 -10.04 -21.09
C ASP A 270 -10.73 -11.00 -20.47
N SER A 271 -11.06 -12.10 -21.18
CA SER A 271 -12.02 -13.09 -20.68
C SER A 271 -11.49 -13.81 -19.44
N SER A 272 -10.21 -14.18 -19.46
CA SER A 272 -9.60 -14.88 -18.33
C SER A 272 -9.42 -13.99 -17.11
N LEU A 273 -9.07 -12.71 -17.29
CA LEU A 273 -9.08 -11.72 -16.21
C LEU A 273 -10.47 -11.60 -15.60
N THR A 274 -11.50 -11.47 -16.44
CA THR A 274 -12.91 -11.38 -15.99
C THR A 274 -13.33 -12.61 -15.20
N LEU A 275 -13.00 -13.81 -15.69
CA LEU A 275 -13.29 -15.07 -14.99
C LEU A 275 -12.62 -15.13 -13.61
N GLN A 276 -11.36 -14.71 -13.50
CA GLN A 276 -10.66 -14.69 -12.22
C GLN A 276 -11.23 -13.64 -11.26
N MET A 277 -11.69 -12.49 -11.76
CA MET A 277 -12.41 -11.52 -10.93
C MET A 277 -13.74 -12.07 -10.40
N GLN A 278 -14.49 -12.81 -11.22
CA GLN A 278 -15.72 -13.48 -10.80
C GLN A 278 -15.45 -14.55 -9.72
N LYS A 279 -14.40 -15.36 -9.90
CA LYS A 279 -13.95 -16.32 -8.87
C LYS A 279 -13.57 -15.63 -7.57
N PHE A 280 -12.87 -14.49 -7.66
CA PHE A 280 -12.52 -13.69 -6.48
C PHE A 280 -13.77 -13.26 -5.70
N ALA A 281 -14.79 -12.73 -6.39
CA ALA A 281 -16.05 -12.36 -5.76
C ALA A 281 -16.71 -13.55 -5.05
N SER A 282 -16.84 -14.69 -5.74
CA SER A 282 -17.43 -15.91 -5.17
C SER A 282 -16.66 -16.43 -3.94
N PHE A 283 -15.33 -16.37 -3.94
CA PHE A 283 -14.54 -16.77 -2.79
C PHE A 283 -14.72 -15.86 -1.58
N ASN A 284 -14.90 -14.55 -1.78
CA ASN A 284 -15.22 -13.63 -0.70
C ASN A 284 -16.60 -13.93 -0.10
N GLU A 285 -17.61 -14.15 -0.93
CA GLU A 285 -18.96 -14.53 -0.49
C GLU A 285 -18.91 -15.84 0.32
N LYS A 286 -18.18 -16.84 -0.17
CA LYS A 286 -18.00 -18.13 0.50
C LYS A 286 -17.33 -17.98 1.87
N LEU A 287 -16.27 -17.16 1.97
CA LEU A 287 -15.60 -16.89 3.24
C LEU A 287 -16.56 -16.27 4.26
N LEU A 288 -17.29 -15.24 3.84
CA LEU A 288 -18.22 -14.53 4.72
C LEU A 288 -19.36 -15.43 5.18
N LEU A 289 -19.97 -16.18 4.26
CA LEU A 289 -21.04 -17.13 4.57
C LEU A 289 -20.55 -18.21 5.55
N SER A 290 -19.39 -18.81 5.27
CA SER A 290 -18.84 -19.88 6.12
C SER A 290 -18.50 -19.38 7.53
N ASN A 291 -17.94 -18.18 7.66
CA ASN A 291 -17.72 -17.57 8.97
C ASN A 291 -19.03 -17.23 9.69
N GLY A 292 -20.05 -16.76 8.95
CA GLY A 292 -21.39 -16.55 9.48
C GLY A 292 -22.00 -17.83 10.08
N LEU A 293 -21.85 -18.96 9.37
CA LEU A 293 -22.33 -20.27 9.83
C LEU A 293 -21.55 -20.80 11.05
N ASN A 294 -20.26 -20.49 11.18
CA ASN A 294 -19.49 -20.82 12.39
C ASN A 294 -20.00 -20.06 13.63
N VAL A 295 -20.40 -18.80 13.46
CA VAL A 295 -20.90 -17.95 14.56
C VAL A 295 -22.36 -18.27 14.90
N HIS A 296 -23.18 -18.50 13.88
CA HIS A 296 -24.60 -18.79 14.01
C HIS A 296 -24.98 -19.96 13.08
N PRO A 297 -24.79 -21.21 13.52
CA PRO A 297 -25.16 -22.37 12.74
C PRO A 297 -26.67 -22.39 12.53
N VAL A 298 -27.10 -22.70 11.30
CA VAL A 298 -28.51 -22.88 10.99
C VAL A 298 -28.98 -24.16 11.68
N LYS A 299 -30.04 -24.06 12.48
CA LYS A 299 -30.65 -25.19 13.16
C LYS A 299 -31.44 -26.01 12.15
N GLU A 300 -30.80 -26.91 11.43
CA GLU A 300 -31.52 -27.96 10.70
C GLU A 300 -31.97 -29.07 11.66
N PHE A 301 -33.11 -29.69 11.34
CA PHE A 301 -33.80 -30.70 12.14
C PHE A 301 -33.04 -32.04 12.14
N GLU A 302 -31.81 -32.10 12.63
CA GLU A 302 -31.09 -33.36 12.78
C GLU A 302 -30.59 -33.59 14.22
N MET A 303 -31.01 -34.74 14.74
CA MET A 303 -30.72 -35.26 16.06
C MET A 303 -29.25 -35.68 16.14
N GLY A 304 -28.45 -34.99 16.96
CA GLY A 304 -27.21 -35.59 17.47
C GLY A 304 -26.14 -34.64 17.97
N ASN A 305 -25.96 -33.47 17.35
CA ASN A 305 -24.91 -32.53 17.76
C ASN A 305 -25.34 -31.10 17.48
N HIS A 306 -26.01 -30.46 18.44
CA HIS A 306 -26.34 -29.04 18.32
C HIS A 306 -25.06 -28.23 18.54
N THR A 307 -24.36 -27.88 17.46
CA THR A 307 -23.40 -26.78 17.50
C THR A 307 -24.14 -25.52 17.92
N ARG A 308 -23.75 -24.99 19.06
CA ARG A 308 -24.37 -23.82 19.65
C ARG A 308 -23.85 -22.57 18.95
N SER A 309 -24.69 -21.56 18.81
CA SER A 309 -24.21 -20.26 18.34
C SER A 309 -23.21 -19.69 19.36
N LEU A 310 -22.34 -18.79 18.90
CA LEU A 310 -21.42 -18.07 19.78
C LEU A 310 -22.16 -17.42 20.96
N ARG A 311 -23.35 -16.87 20.67
CA ARG A 311 -24.24 -16.31 21.68
C ARG A 311 -24.69 -17.37 22.69
N ASP A 312 -25.19 -18.51 22.22
CA ASP A 312 -25.70 -19.58 23.08
C ASP A 312 -24.59 -20.19 23.97
N ALA A 313 -23.37 -20.31 23.44
CA ALA A 313 -22.20 -20.76 24.21
C ALA A 313 -21.96 -19.83 25.42
N VAL A 314 -21.90 -18.52 25.20
CA VAL A 314 -21.72 -17.53 26.29
C VAL A 314 -22.91 -17.49 27.25
N HIS A 315 -24.14 -17.62 26.75
CA HIS A 315 -25.34 -17.65 27.61
C HIS A 315 -25.43 -18.91 28.49
N SER A 316 -24.64 -19.96 28.19
CA SER A 316 -24.62 -21.19 28.99
C SER A 316 -23.77 -21.12 30.26
N ILE A 317 -23.07 -20.00 30.47
CA ILE A 317 -22.28 -19.75 31.69
C ILE A 317 -23.23 -19.62 32.88
N ASN A 318 -23.04 -20.46 33.89
CA ASN A 318 -23.83 -20.47 35.12
C ASN A 318 -22.92 -20.19 36.33
N ASN A 319 -22.88 -18.94 36.77
CA ASN A 319 -22.03 -18.48 37.87
C ASN A 319 -22.39 -19.14 39.21
N ASP A 320 -23.67 -19.28 39.51
CA ASP A 320 -24.14 -19.83 40.79
C ASP A 320 -23.82 -21.32 40.91
N ARG A 321 -23.99 -22.06 39.80
CA ARG A 321 -23.60 -23.47 39.72
C ARG A 321 -22.10 -23.63 39.85
N ASP A 322 -21.30 -22.87 39.10
CA ASP A 322 -19.83 -22.95 39.17
C ASP A 322 -19.33 -22.67 40.59
N LEU A 323 -19.89 -21.66 41.27
CA LEU A 323 -19.55 -21.34 42.66
C LEU A 323 -19.98 -22.46 43.62
N SER A 324 -21.18 -23.03 43.44
CA SER A 324 -21.66 -24.14 44.26
C SER A 324 -20.78 -25.38 44.10
N ASP A 325 -20.45 -25.75 42.86
CA ASP A 325 -19.57 -26.88 42.54
C ASP A 325 -18.17 -26.66 43.16
N TYR A 326 -17.65 -25.43 43.11
CA TYR A 326 -16.41 -25.06 43.78
C TYR A 326 -16.48 -25.24 45.29
N LEU A 327 -17.50 -24.71 45.98
CA LEU A 327 -17.65 -24.85 47.44
C LEU A 327 -17.85 -26.31 47.86
N ILE A 328 -18.61 -27.08 47.09
CA ILE A 328 -18.81 -28.53 47.30
C ILE A 328 -17.48 -29.28 47.21
N SER A 329 -16.53 -28.85 46.38
CA SER A 329 -15.19 -29.46 46.31
C SER A 329 -14.42 -29.40 47.65
N PHE A 330 -14.79 -28.50 48.56
CA PHE A 330 -14.24 -28.39 49.92
C PHE A 330 -15.09 -29.10 50.98
N ALA A 331 -16.19 -29.77 50.63
CA ALA A 331 -17.08 -30.42 51.59
C ALA A 331 -16.33 -31.41 52.51
N ASN A 332 -15.38 -32.17 51.95
CA ASN A 332 -14.55 -33.11 52.72
C ASN A 332 -13.51 -32.43 53.64
N LYS A 333 -13.33 -31.11 53.53
CA LYS A 333 -12.40 -30.30 54.33
C LYS A 333 -13.13 -29.48 55.40
N VAL A 334 -14.46 -29.55 55.47
CA VAL A 334 -15.25 -28.85 56.50
C VAL A 334 -14.92 -29.49 57.85
N PRO A 335 -14.37 -28.72 58.82
CA PRO A 335 -14.13 -29.24 60.16
C PRO A 335 -15.45 -29.69 60.79
N PRO A 336 -15.45 -30.77 61.60
CA PRO A 336 -16.63 -31.14 62.36
C PRO A 336 -17.08 -29.95 63.20
N GLN A 337 -18.37 -29.61 63.12
CA GLN A 337 -18.94 -28.48 63.82
C GLN A 337 -18.71 -28.65 65.33
N ALA A 338 -17.99 -27.72 65.95
CA ALA A 338 -17.83 -27.72 67.41
C ALA A 338 -19.22 -27.62 68.04
N SER A 339 -19.54 -28.57 68.92
CA SER A 339 -20.80 -28.56 69.67
C SER A 339 -20.99 -27.22 70.36
N GLU A 340 -22.22 -26.69 70.33
CA GLU A 340 -22.62 -25.43 70.96
C GLU A 340 -21.98 -25.28 72.34
N THR A 341 -21.26 -24.17 72.54
CA THR A 341 -20.41 -23.94 73.72
C THR A 341 -21.28 -23.86 74.97
N THR A 342 -21.54 -25.01 75.59
CA THR A 342 -22.40 -25.11 76.76
C THR A 342 -21.59 -24.84 78.01
N TYR A 343 -22.02 -23.86 78.81
CA TYR A 343 -21.40 -23.59 80.11
C TYR A 343 -21.56 -24.80 81.04
N GLN A 344 -20.47 -25.50 81.33
CA GLN A 344 -20.41 -26.52 82.39
C GLN A 344 -19.72 -25.94 83.62
N ARG A 345 -20.46 -25.84 84.73
CA ARG A 345 -19.92 -25.47 86.05
C ARG A 345 -19.37 -26.72 86.73
N ASN A 346 -18.07 -26.73 87.06
CA ASN A 346 -17.49 -27.77 87.90
C ASN A 346 -17.99 -27.63 89.35
N SER A 347 -18.42 -28.74 89.97
CA SER A 347 -18.82 -28.75 91.38
C SER A 347 -17.59 -28.67 92.27
N VAL A 348 -17.32 -27.51 92.86
CA VAL A 348 -16.40 -27.39 93.98
C VAL A 348 -17.18 -27.54 95.29
N SER A 349 -16.92 -28.63 96.01
CA SER A 349 -17.46 -28.89 97.34
C SER A 349 -17.06 -27.77 98.30
N PHE A 350 -18.03 -27.00 98.77
CA PHE A 350 -17.91 -26.23 100.00
C PHE A 350 -19.01 -26.71 100.95
N THR A 351 -18.57 -27.37 102.02
CA THR A 351 -19.40 -27.84 103.13
C THR A 351 -20.01 -26.64 103.85
N LEU A 352 -21.34 -26.54 103.84
CA LEU A 352 -22.07 -25.88 104.92
C LEU A 352 -23.22 -26.77 105.35
N ILE A 353 -23.11 -27.17 106.62
CA ILE A 353 -24.12 -27.84 107.42
C ILE A 353 -25.34 -26.91 107.52
N LEU A 354 -26.52 -27.37 107.09
CA LEU A 354 -27.72 -27.29 107.94
C LEU A 354 -28.81 -28.26 107.47
N THR A 355 -29.47 -28.79 108.48
CA THR A 355 -30.44 -29.86 108.58
C THR A 355 -31.86 -29.46 108.16
N ARG A 356 -32.53 -30.34 107.39
CA ARG A 356 -33.83 -31.00 107.67
C ARG A 356 -34.36 -31.65 106.38
N SER A 357 -34.37 -32.99 106.28
CA SER A 357 -35.46 -33.90 106.68
C SER A 357 -36.75 -33.69 105.87
N ALA A 358 -37.43 -34.64 105.23
CA ALA A 358 -37.21 -36.00 104.75
C ALA A 358 -38.55 -36.42 104.09
N LEU A 359 -38.51 -37.43 103.20
CA LEU A 359 -39.62 -38.28 102.70
C LEU A 359 -40.42 -37.68 101.52
N ARG A 360 -40.65 -38.37 100.39
CA ARG A 360 -40.69 -39.82 100.17
C ARG A 360 -40.48 -40.19 98.70
N GLN A 361 -39.75 -41.28 98.49
CA GLN A 361 -39.54 -42.03 97.25
C GLN A 361 -40.78 -42.83 96.83
N SER A 362 -40.87 -43.12 95.53
CA SER A 362 -41.19 -44.48 95.05
C SER A 362 -40.54 -44.72 93.69
N ASP A 363 -39.66 -45.71 93.67
CA ASP A 363 -38.88 -46.28 92.56
C ASP A 363 -39.66 -47.31 91.73
N GLN A 364 -39.00 -47.74 90.64
CA GLN A 364 -39.14 -48.98 89.82
C GLN A 364 -39.95 -48.86 88.51
N ALA A 365 -39.55 -49.41 87.36
CA ALA A 365 -38.32 -50.05 86.89
C ALA A 365 -38.39 -50.16 85.34
N ALA A 366 -37.25 -50.44 84.72
CA ALA A 366 -36.97 -50.45 83.28
C ALA A 366 -37.55 -51.62 82.48
N HIS A 367 -37.78 -51.42 81.16
CA HIS A 367 -37.12 -52.17 80.08
C HIS A 367 -37.43 -51.58 78.68
N ALA A 368 -36.41 -51.64 77.81
CA ALA A 368 -36.33 -51.21 76.40
C ALA A 368 -37.18 -52.12 75.44
N PRO A 369 -37.25 -51.95 74.09
CA PRO A 369 -36.19 -51.47 73.18
C PRO A 369 -36.55 -50.62 71.92
N LYS A 370 -35.49 -49.98 71.43
CA LYS A 370 -35.00 -49.70 70.05
C LYS A 370 -35.88 -49.78 68.78
N GLN A 371 -35.58 -48.79 67.92
CA GLN A 371 -35.29 -48.81 66.46
C GLN A 371 -36.45 -48.73 65.44
N GLY A 372 -36.28 -47.82 64.47
CA GLY A 372 -36.93 -47.90 63.16
C GLY A 372 -37.16 -46.57 62.47
N ASN A 373 -36.14 -46.10 61.76
CA ASN A 373 -36.17 -44.97 60.82
C ASN A 373 -37.11 -45.26 59.62
N TYR A 374 -37.65 -44.22 58.97
CA TYR A 374 -37.52 -43.95 57.52
C TYR A 374 -38.69 -43.14 56.90
N HIS A 375 -38.28 -42.09 56.15
CA HIS A 375 -38.87 -41.51 54.93
C HIS A 375 -40.28 -40.86 55.07
N ALA A 376 -40.69 -39.82 54.34
CA ALA A 376 -40.29 -39.29 53.03
C ALA A 376 -41.16 -38.05 52.70
N PHE A 377 -40.70 -37.19 51.76
CA PHE A 377 -41.47 -36.28 50.88
C PHE A 377 -42.29 -35.16 51.58
N ASN A 378 -42.58 -33.97 51.01
CA ASN A 378 -42.84 -33.63 49.62
C ASN A 378 -42.76 -32.09 49.37
N SER A 379 -42.93 -31.79 48.09
CA SER A 379 -42.78 -30.57 47.31
C SER A 379 -43.92 -29.52 47.39
N THR A 380 -43.60 -28.32 46.87
CA THR A 380 -44.42 -27.32 46.15
C THR A 380 -45.57 -26.56 46.85
N SER A 381 -45.57 -25.22 46.76
CA SER A 381 -46.37 -24.40 45.82
C SER A 381 -46.49 -22.91 46.24
N ALA A 382 -46.88 -22.07 45.27
CA ALA A 382 -46.75 -20.60 45.18
C ALA A 382 -47.83 -19.77 45.92
N GLN A 383 -47.61 -18.44 46.07
CA GLN A 383 -48.49 -17.33 45.62
C GLN A 383 -48.19 -15.95 46.29
N HIS A 384 -47.92 -14.95 45.43
CA HIS A 384 -48.26 -13.49 45.39
C HIS A 384 -48.49 -12.56 46.63
N PRO A 385 -48.39 -11.21 46.44
CA PRO A 385 -48.01 -10.18 47.44
C PRO A 385 -49.21 -9.37 47.99
N PRO A 386 -49.00 -8.27 48.78
CA PRO A 386 -48.95 -6.93 48.16
C PRO A 386 -48.03 -5.87 48.84
N SER A 387 -47.89 -4.76 48.10
CA SER A 387 -47.24 -3.47 48.36
C SER A 387 -47.91 -2.64 49.48
N VAL A 388 -47.16 -1.82 50.24
CA VAL A 388 -47.44 -0.38 50.52
C VAL A 388 -46.14 0.35 50.94
N SER A 389 -46.02 1.54 50.37
CA SER A 389 -45.04 2.63 50.38
C SER A 389 -44.93 3.49 51.67
N GLN A 390 -43.75 4.09 51.92
CA GLN A 390 -43.47 5.55 51.86
C GLN A 390 -42.34 6.04 52.81
N ILE A 391 -41.35 6.72 52.18
CA ILE A 391 -40.80 8.05 52.50
C ILE A 391 -40.20 8.30 53.91
N PHE A 392 -38.87 8.51 53.96
CA PHE A 392 -38.32 9.79 54.44
C PHE A 392 -36.90 10.04 53.90
N SER A 393 -36.74 11.23 53.33
CA SER A 393 -35.55 11.85 52.76
C SER A 393 -34.63 12.49 53.83
N LYS A 394 -33.31 12.50 53.60
CA LYS A 394 -32.46 13.67 53.86
C LYS A 394 -31.13 13.62 53.10
N SER A 395 -30.79 14.79 52.56
CA SER A 395 -29.69 15.15 51.65
C SER A 395 -28.46 15.70 52.40
N TYR A 396 -27.39 15.94 51.62
CA TYR A 396 -26.10 16.64 51.84
C TYR A 396 -24.97 15.74 52.41
N GLY A 397 -23.74 15.75 51.89
CA GLY A 397 -23.09 16.58 50.88
C GLY A 397 -21.73 15.96 50.48
N ALA A 398 -21.11 16.57 49.47
CA ALA A 398 -19.88 16.13 48.81
C ALA A 398 -18.61 16.29 49.68
N SER A 399 -17.67 15.34 49.54
CA SER A 399 -16.24 15.55 49.81
C SER A 399 -15.40 14.43 49.19
N ALA A 400 -14.33 14.82 48.48
CA ALA A 400 -13.37 14.00 47.75
C ALA A 400 -12.58 12.99 48.61
N PRO A 401 -11.99 11.93 48.03
CA PRO A 401 -10.96 11.16 48.70
C PRO A 401 -9.54 11.71 48.42
N PRO A 402 -8.57 11.54 49.33
CA PRO A 402 -7.26 12.16 49.24
C PRO A 402 -6.24 11.32 48.46
N GLN A 403 -5.30 12.04 47.87
CA GLN A 403 -4.04 11.55 47.33
C GLN A 403 -3.18 10.93 48.43
N TYR A 404 -2.53 9.80 48.15
CA TYR A 404 -1.36 9.35 48.89
C TYR A 404 -0.23 9.07 47.90
N GLU A 405 0.78 9.92 48.00
CA GLU A 405 2.04 9.92 47.30
C GLU A 405 3.03 9.05 48.09
N ARG A 406 3.79 8.18 47.42
CA ARG A 406 4.99 7.55 48.02
C ARG A 406 6.06 7.28 46.97
N ASN A 407 7.11 8.10 47.04
CA ASN A 407 8.44 7.88 46.45
C ASN A 407 9.22 6.78 47.18
N PHE A 408 10.28 6.28 46.51
CA PHE A 408 11.54 5.60 46.91
C PHE A 408 11.81 4.43 45.93
N ALA A 409 12.69 4.56 44.93
CA ALA A 409 14.17 4.60 44.91
C ALA A 409 14.85 3.22 44.91
N GLU A 410 15.65 3.01 43.85
CA GLU A 410 16.89 2.22 43.66
C GLU A 410 17.04 0.81 44.29
N THR A 411 17.43 -0.19 43.48
CA THR A 411 18.83 -0.64 43.37
C THR A 411 18.99 -1.90 42.52
N SER A 412 20.11 -1.90 41.79
CA SER A 412 20.71 -2.96 40.98
C SER A 412 21.11 -4.21 41.79
N SER A 413 21.15 -5.38 41.15
CA SER A 413 22.35 -6.27 41.14
C SER A 413 22.17 -7.56 40.33
N SER A 414 23.28 -7.91 39.68
CA SER A 414 23.62 -9.04 38.80
C SER A 414 23.79 -10.39 39.52
N LEU A 415 23.77 -11.52 38.77
CA LEU A 415 24.64 -12.73 38.87
C LEU A 415 24.24 -13.73 37.73
N LEU A 416 25.02 -13.89 36.64
CA LEU A 416 26.09 -14.88 36.33
C LEU A 416 25.72 -16.38 36.29
N GLN A 417 25.86 -17.02 35.10
CA GLN A 417 26.67 -18.25 34.78
C GLN A 417 26.53 -18.62 33.27
N HIS A 418 27.50 -18.50 32.36
CA HIS A 418 28.76 -19.26 32.04
C HIS A 418 28.65 -20.69 31.48
N ASN A 419 28.95 -20.89 30.17
CA ASN A 419 30.03 -21.71 29.56
C ASN A 419 29.82 -21.81 28.01
N ASN A 420 30.71 -21.33 27.09
CA ASN A 420 32.04 -21.81 26.62
C ASN A 420 31.97 -23.21 25.92
N THR A 421 32.52 -23.56 24.74
CA THR A 421 33.72 -23.18 23.93
C THR A 421 33.64 -23.81 22.51
N GLY A 422 34.35 -23.27 21.49
CA GLY A 422 34.79 -24.06 20.31
C GLY A 422 35.37 -23.25 19.12
N ALA A 423 36.70 -23.29 18.92
CA ALA A 423 37.50 -22.59 17.90
C ALA A 423 37.55 -23.31 16.52
N GLY A 424 37.43 -22.63 15.36
CA GLY A 424 38.51 -22.16 14.44
C GLY A 424 38.78 -23.12 13.25
N PRO A 425 39.48 -22.78 12.13
CA PRO A 425 39.99 -21.47 11.65
C PRO A 425 39.94 -21.17 10.09
N ARG A 426 40.23 -19.90 9.74
CA ARG A 426 41.07 -19.33 8.64
C ARG A 426 40.70 -19.38 7.13
N ALA A 427 40.59 -18.18 6.51
CA ALA A 427 41.48 -17.59 5.47
C ALA A 427 41.01 -16.14 5.13
N SER A 428 41.71 -15.04 5.48
CA SER A 428 42.86 -14.37 4.81
C SER A 428 42.49 -13.48 3.60
N GLY A 429 42.67 -12.14 3.74
CA GLY A 429 42.75 -11.19 2.62
C GLY A 429 42.52 -9.71 2.96
N ALA A 430 43.61 -8.99 3.27
CA ALA A 430 43.82 -7.56 3.59
C ALA A 430 43.01 -6.50 2.80
N GLY A 431 42.79 -5.25 3.25
CA GLY A 431 43.28 -4.49 4.42
C GLY A 431 43.72 -3.06 4.04
N SER A 432 43.26 -2.03 4.79
CA SER A 432 43.93 -0.75 5.19
C SER A 432 42.88 0.28 5.67
N ASN A 433 42.67 0.44 6.99
CA ASN A 433 43.32 1.35 7.95
C ASN A 433 43.02 2.86 7.76
N LEU A 434 42.28 3.48 8.69
CA LEU A 434 42.85 4.49 9.61
C LEU A 434 41.94 4.78 10.81
N ASN A 435 42.55 5.43 11.81
CA ASN A 435 42.38 5.29 13.24
C ASN A 435 41.68 6.51 13.88
N TYR A 436 41.12 6.29 15.06
CA TYR A 436 40.27 7.18 15.85
C TYR A 436 41.00 8.41 16.44
N LYS A 437 40.28 9.52 16.64
CA LYS A 437 40.56 10.47 17.73
C LYS A 437 39.32 11.29 18.13
N LEU A 438 38.70 10.88 19.25
CA LEU A 438 37.68 11.64 19.97
C LEU A 438 38.37 12.73 20.81
N LYS A 439 37.91 13.97 20.72
CA LYS A 439 38.21 15.04 21.69
C LYS A 439 36.91 15.60 22.24
N SER A 440 36.74 15.40 23.55
CA SER A 440 35.81 16.12 24.42
C SER A 440 36.38 17.48 24.76
N SER A 441 35.54 18.51 24.74
CA SER A 441 35.79 19.77 25.46
C SER A 441 34.47 20.49 25.74
N SER A 442 34.13 20.54 27.01
CA SER A 442 33.13 21.41 27.64
C SER A 442 33.67 22.84 27.78
N ILE A 443 32.86 23.85 27.47
CA ILE A 443 33.12 25.24 27.89
C ILE A 443 31.81 25.92 28.32
N SER A 444 31.95 26.59 29.46
CA SER A 444 31.00 27.33 30.28
C SER A 444 30.79 28.78 29.82
N TYR A 445 29.62 29.35 30.11
CA TYR A 445 29.26 30.74 29.84
C TYR A 445 29.88 31.72 30.84
N GLY A 446 30.45 32.82 30.32
CA GLY A 446 30.85 34.02 31.05
C GLY A 446 30.31 35.27 30.36
N ARG A 447 29.68 36.15 31.15
CA ARG A 447 28.87 37.32 30.72
C ARG A 447 29.65 38.63 30.89
N LEU A 448 29.20 39.65 30.13
CA LEU A 448 29.43 41.12 30.25
C LEU A 448 30.76 41.61 29.60
N GLN A 449 30.85 42.74 28.88
CA GLN A 449 30.10 44.01 28.94
C GLN A 449 30.40 44.86 27.67
N ALA A 450 29.52 45.82 27.38
CA ALA A 450 29.53 46.77 26.25
C ALA A 450 30.69 47.80 26.27
N ASN A 451 31.06 48.38 25.12
CA ASN A 451 30.57 49.69 24.60
C ASN A 451 31.57 50.43 23.65
N LEU A 452 30.99 51.13 22.65
CA LEU A 452 31.42 52.39 21.97
C LEU A 452 32.57 52.44 20.91
N SER A 453 32.18 52.31 19.62
CA SER A 453 32.21 53.29 18.48
C SER A 453 33.44 54.22 18.19
N PRO A 454 33.50 54.95 17.03
CA PRO A 454 33.74 54.50 15.65
C PRO A 454 34.87 55.31 14.96
N GLN A 455 35.55 54.80 13.92
CA GLN A 455 36.30 55.68 13.01
C GLN A 455 36.46 55.09 11.60
N THR A 456 35.90 55.82 10.64
CA THR A 456 36.01 55.70 9.18
C THR A 456 37.42 56.03 8.68
N GLN A 457 37.93 55.24 7.74
CA GLN A 457 38.84 55.72 6.68
C GLN A 457 38.79 54.80 5.45
N THR A 458 38.51 55.43 4.31
CA THR A 458 38.50 54.89 2.95
C THR A 458 39.92 54.91 2.36
N LEU A 459 40.36 53.85 1.65
CA LEU A 459 40.91 53.95 0.28
C LEU A 459 41.21 52.59 -0.35
N ASN A 460 40.90 52.51 -1.65
CA ASN A 460 41.12 51.44 -2.62
C ASN A 460 42.57 50.93 -2.71
N ASN A 461 42.73 49.60 -2.78
CA ASN A 461 43.69 48.95 -3.69
C ASN A 461 43.24 47.49 -4.00
N PRO A 462 43.11 47.05 -5.26
CA PRO A 462 42.64 45.71 -5.58
C PRO A 462 43.82 44.78 -5.90
N GLN A 463 44.56 44.31 -4.89
CA GLN A 463 45.51 43.20 -5.06
C GLN A 463 45.74 42.42 -3.76
N SER A 464 44.84 41.48 -3.42
CA SER A 464 45.09 40.36 -2.50
C SER A 464 43.86 39.44 -2.31
N PHE A 465 43.33 38.84 -3.38
CA PHE A 465 42.25 37.83 -3.29
C PHE A 465 42.78 36.39 -3.24
N ALA A 466 43.75 36.11 -2.36
CA ALA A 466 44.26 34.75 -2.18
C ALA A 466 44.66 34.49 -0.71
N SER A 467 43.74 34.74 0.24
CA SER A 467 43.94 34.30 1.64
C SER A 467 42.66 34.12 2.49
N LEU A 468 41.45 34.30 1.93
CA LEU A 468 40.20 34.36 2.72
C LEU A 468 39.40 33.05 2.80
N GLU A 469 39.84 31.96 2.19
CA GLU A 469 39.07 30.70 2.12
C GLU A 469 39.02 29.87 3.41
N ASN A 470 39.63 30.32 4.52
CA ASN A 470 39.68 29.55 5.78
C ASN A 470 39.28 30.34 7.04
N LEU A 471 38.59 31.49 6.88
CA LEU A 471 38.00 32.17 8.03
C LEU A 471 36.67 31.51 8.39
N PRO A 472 36.36 31.31 9.69
CA PRO A 472 35.06 30.81 10.10
C PRO A 472 33.96 31.78 9.63
N PRO A 473 32.79 31.26 9.24
CA PRO A 473 31.70 32.07 8.71
C PRO A 473 31.27 33.13 9.72
N LEU A 474 31.09 34.38 9.24
CA LEU A 474 30.75 35.51 10.10
C LEU A 474 29.32 35.41 10.67
N LYS A 475 28.39 34.83 9.91
CA LYS A 475 26.99 34.65 10.30
C LYS A 475 26.47 33.32 9.74
N PRO A 476 26.87 32.18 10.33
CA PRO A 476 26.57 30.86 9.77
C PRO A 476 25.05 30.66 9.61
N VAL A 477 24.64 30.06 8.51
CA VAL A 477 23.24 29.72 8.20
C VAL A 477 23.10 28.19 8.07
N PHE A 478 24.06 27.53 7.43
CA PHE A 478 24.03 26.08 7.27
C PHE A 478 24.49 25.38 8.55
N GLY A 479 23.80 24.30 8.93
CA GLY A 479 24.12 23.54 10.16
C GLY A 479 23.44 24.05 11.44
N LEU A 480 22.71 25.17 11.38
CA LEU A 480 21.89 25.67 12.49
C LEU A 480 20.47 25.11 12.45
N SER A 481 19.81 25.05 13.59
CA SER A 481 18.38 24.69 13.64
C SER A 481 17.52 25.82 13.08
N LEU A 482 16.32 25.49 12.59
CA LEU A 482 15.39 26.51 12.13
C LEU A 482 14.94 27.44 13.25
N GLU A 483 14.85 26.95 14.48
CA GLU A 483 14.55 27.75 15.67
C GLU A 483 15.65 28.81 15.92
N ASP A 484 16.93 28.40 15.89
CA ASP A 484 18.05 29.35 16.07
C ASP A 484 18.06 30.44 15.00
N LEU A 485 17.73 30.08 13.75
CA LEU A 485 17.63 31.02 12.64
C LEU A 485 16.44 31.97 12.83
N PHE A 486 15.30 31.45 13.28
CA PHE A 486 14.10 32.23 13.55
C PHE A 486 14.33 33.24 14.68
N GLU A 487 14.88 32.80 15.81
CA GLU A 487 15.19 33.67 16.95
C GLU A 487 16.18 34.78 16.57
N ARG A 488 17.19 34.46 15.74
CA ARG A 488 18.23 35.41 15.33
C ARG A 488 17.76 36.42 14.31
N ASP A 489 17.05 35.96 13.27
CA ASP A 489 16.74 36.76 12.09
C ASP A 489 15.30 37.29 12.09
N GLY A 490 14.43 36.80 12.98
CA GLY A 490 13.03 37.24 13.15
C GLY A 490 12.10 36.88 12.01
N SER A 491 12.53 36.02 11.09
CA SER A 491 11.76 35.55 9.93
C SER A 491 11.53 34.06 10.02
N ALA A 492 10.26 33.63 9.94
CA ALA A 492 9.88 32.22 10.03
C ALA A 492 10.43 31.38 8.87
N VAL A 493 10.65 32.00 7.70
CA VAL A 493 11.30 31.36 6.55
C VAL A 493 12.72 31.94 6.41
N PRO A 494 13.78 31.10 6.43
CA PRO A 494 15.15 31.57 6.26
C PRO A 494 15.39 32.23 4.89
N MET A 495 16.18 33.30 4.87
CA MET A 495 16.50 34.06 3.63
C MET A 495 17.12 33.19 2.53
N VAL A 496 17.92 32.19 2.88
CA VAL A 496 18.48 31.24 1.91
C VAL A 496 17.39 30.47 1.17
N VAL A 497 16.30 30.09 1.86
CA VAL A 497 15.17 29.39 1.26
C VAL A 497 14.43 30.34 0.31
N CYS A 498 14.10 31.55 0.78
CA CYS A 498 13.40 32.55 -0.03
C CYS A 498 14.17 32.92 -1.32
N GLN A 499 15.47 33.19 -1.21
CA GLN A 499 16.32 33.56 -2.35
C GLN A 499 16.46 32.41 -3.35
N CYS A 500 16.66 31.16 -2.86
CA CYS A 500 16.75 30.01 -3.75
C CYS A 500 15.43 29.73 -4.48
N ILE A 501 14.29 29.80 -3.77
CA ILE A 501 12.96 29.65 -4.37
C ILE A 501 12.74 30.73 -5.44
N GLN A 502 13.05 31.99 -5.12
CA GLN A 502 12.89 33.11 -6.05
C GLN A 502 13.74 32.94 -7.32
N ALA A 503 14.98 32.48 -7.19
CA ALA A 503 15.85 32.22 -8.35
C ALA A 503 15.28 31.13 -9.26
N VAL A 504 14.77 30.04 -8.68
CA VAL A 504 14.19 28.92 -9.44
C VAL A 504 12.84 29.31 -10.06
N ASP A 505 12.01 30.08 -9.36
CA ASP A 505 10.75 30.60 -9.92
C ASP A 505 11.01 31.54 -11.11
N LEU A 506 12.04 32.39 -11.05
CA LEU A 506 12.35 33.34 -12.13
C LEU A 506 13.09 32.71 -13.31
N PHE A 507 13.99 31.76 -13.06
CA PHE A 507 14.95 31.29 -14.08
C PHE A 507 14.99 29.76 -14.26
N GLY A 508 14.34 28.99 -13.39
CA GLY A 508 14.46 27.53 -13.31
C GLY A 508 13.22 26.74 -13.74
N LEU A 509 12.04 27.37 -13.83
CA LEU A 509 10.78 26.66 -14.12
C LEU A 509 10.73 25.94 -15.47
N GLU A 510 11.51 26.40 -16.46
CA GLU A 510 11.62 25.78 -17.79
C GLU A 510 12.86 24.89 -17.94
N VAL A 511 13.71 24.80 -16.92
CA VAL A 511 14.98 24.05 -16.99
C VAL A 511 14.71 22.56 -16.77
N GLU A 512 15.05 21.74 -17.77
CA GLU A 512 14.86 20.30 -17.72
C GLU A 512 15.59 19.67 -16.53
N GLY A 513 14.85 18.90 -15.73
CA GLY A 513 15.39 18.17 -14.59
C GLY A 513 15.80 19.06 -13.42
N ILE A 514 15.27 20.28 -13.30
CA ILE A 514 15.50 21.15 -12.12
C ILE A 514 15.27 20.38 -10.81
N TYR A 515 16.11 20.57 -9.81
CA TYR A 515 16.23 19.73 -8.58
C TYR A 515 16.73 18.30 -8.76
N ARG A 516 16.52 17.63 -9.90
CA ARG A 516 17.06 16.28 -10.16
C ARG A 516 18.52 16.32 -10.61
N LEU A 517 18.86 17.21 -11.54
CA LEU A 517 20.21 17.39 -12.03
C LEU A 517 21.05 18.17 -11.02
N SER A 518 22.33 17.81 -10.91
CA SER A 518 23.27 18.48 -10.02
C SER A 518 23.89 19.69 -10.71
N GLY A 519 23.94 20.82 -9.99
CA GLY A 519 24.74 21.97 -10.40
C GLY A 519 26.23 21.79 -10.14
N THR A 520 27.00 22.82 -10.48
CA THR A 520 28.44 22.86 -10.31
C THR A 520 28.83 22.94 -8.83
N ALA A 521 29.46 21.89 -8.27
CA ALA A 521 29.78 21.80 -6.84
C ALA A 521 30.62 22.98 -6.27
N SER A 522 31.53 23.54 -7.07
CA SER A 522 32.32 24.72 -6.67
C SER A 522 31.45 25.98 -6.56
N GLN A 523 30.46 26.14 -7.43
CA GLN A 523 29.52 27.25 -7.37
C GLN A 523 28.57 27.08 -6.19
N VAL A 524 28.05 25.88 -5.93
CA VAL A 524 27.26 25.58 -4.71
C VAL A 524 28.03 25.98 -3.45
N SER A 525 29.31 25.58 -3.36
CA SER A 525 30.17 25.91 -2.21
C SER A 525 30.40 27.42 -2.06
N LYS A 526 30.58 28.12 -3.18
CA LYS A 526 30.75 29.58 -3.20
C LYS A 526 29.48 30.30 -2.76
N ILE A 527 28.31 29.89 -3.27
CA ILE A 527 27.03 30.49 -2.91
C ILE A 527 26.69 30.20 -1.44
N LYS A 528 26.98 28.98 -0.95
CA LYS A 528 26.88 28.64 0.49
C LYS A 528 27.68 29.62 1.35
N SER A 529 28.92 29.90 0.99
CA SER A 529 29.79 30.85 1.70
C SER A 529 29.21 32.28 1.71
N LEU A 530 28.54 32.72 0.64
CA LEU A 530 27.88 34.04 0.63
C LEU A 530 26.78 34.13 1.71
N PHE A 531 25.94 33.10 1.84
CA PHE A 531 24.90 33.06 2.86
C PHE A 531 25.45 32.93 4.28
N ASP A 532 26.49 32.10 4.48
CA ASP A 532 27.13 31.90 5.79
C ASP A 532 27.92 33.14 6.28
N ASN A 533 28.16 34.14 5.42
CA ASN A 533 28.81 35.40 5.81
C ASN A 533 27.80 36.54 5.97
N ASP A 534 26.94 36.77 4.99
CA ASP A 534 25.89 37.79 5.06
C ASP A 534 24.70 37.46 4.15
N ALA A 535 23.76 36.69 4.68
CA ALA A 535 22.55 36.29 3.97
C ALA A 535 21.66 37.44 3.49
N MET A 536 21.74 38.63 4.11
CA MET A 536 20.89 39.78 3.73
C MET A 536 21.38 40.49 2.46
N MET A 537 22.67 40.34 2.13
CA MET A 537 23.27 40.94 0.93
C MET A 537 23.14 40.07 -0.32
N VAL A 538 22.59 38.85 -0.18
CA VAL A 538 22.39 37.94 -1.31
C VAL A 538 21.04 38.22 -1.97
N ASP A 539 21.09 38.51 -3.27
CA ASP A 539 19.91 38.78 -4.10
C ASP A 539 20.00 37.97 -5.40
N PHE A 540 19.11 37.01 -5.60
CA PHE A 540 19.07 36.17 -6.81
C PHE A 540 18.08 36.63 -7.87
N ARG A 541 17.61 37.88 -7.83
CA ARG A 541 16.84 38.47 -8.94
C ARG A 541 17.69 38.70 -10.20
N ASP A 542 19.01 38.73 -10.07
CA ASP A 542 19.95 38.81 -11.18
C ASP A 542 20.69 37.47 -11.37
N PRO A 543 20.57 36.81 -12.55
CA PRO A 543 21.31 35.58 -12.88
C PRO A 543 22.83 35.65 -12.71
N ALA A 544 23.43 36.83 -12.81
CA ALA A 544 24.86 37.00 -12.60
C ALA A 544 25.29 36.67 -11.16
N ASN A 545 24.40 36.86 -10.18
CA ASN A 545 24.68 36.64 -8.76
C ASN A 545 24.76 35.16 -8.38
N PHE A 546 24.31 34.26 -9.25
CA PHE A 546 24.46 32.81 -9.09
C PHE A 546 25.11 32.15 -10.32
N PHE A 547 25.93 32.90 -11.06
CA PHE A 547 26.76 32.39 -12.16
C PHE A 547 25.96 31.77 -13.32
N HIS A 548 24.71 32.20 -13.52
CA HIS A 548 23.78 31.62 -14.50
C HIS A 548 23.55 30.11 -14.35
N ASP A 549 23.88 29.51 -13.20
CA ASP A 549 23.68 28.09 -12.92
C ASP A 549 22.56 27.91 -11.89
N VAL A 550 21.32 27.87 -12.36
CA VAL A 550 20.15 27.65 -11.49
C VAL A 550 20.15 26.25 -10.87
N ASN A 551 20.85 25.26 -11.46
CA ASN A 551 21.00 23.94 -10.85
C ASN A 551 21.93 23.97 -9.64
N SER A 552 22.89 24.91 -9.59
CA SER A 552 23.68 25.17 -8.38
C SER A 552 22.81 25.77 -7.27
N VAL A 553 21.88 26.67 -7.60
CA VAL A 553 20.93 27.21 -6.62
C VAL A 553 19.97 26.13 -6.10
N ALA A 554 19.40 25.30 -6.99
CA ALA A 554 18.57 24.16 -6.61
C ALA A 554 19.35 23.13 -5.77
N GLY A 555 20.63 22.91 -6.11
CA GLY A 555 21.55 22.08 -5.33
C GLY A 555 21.79 22.63 -3.93
N LEU A 556 21.98 23.94 -3.81
CA LEU A 556 22.17 24.64 -2.54
C LEU A 556 20.94 24.55 -1.64
N LEU A 557 19.73 24.75 -2.18
CA LEU A 557 18.50 24.63 -1.41
C LEU A 557 18.34 23.23 -0.81
N LYS A 558 18.60 22.18 -1.61
CA LYS A 558 18.60 20.80 -1.10
C LYS A 558 19.68 20.59 -0.04
N GLN A 559 20.84 21.20 -0.20
CA GLN A 559 21.93 21.11 0.78
C GLN A 559 21.54 21.76 2.11
N PHE A 560 20.85 22.91 2.07
CA PHE A 560 20.37 23.58 3.28
C PHE A 560 19.49 22.65 4.12
N PHE A 561 18.49 22.02 3.52
CA PHE A 561 17.60 21.09 4.23
C PHE A 561 18.33 19.84 4.75
N ARG A 562 19.32 19.32 4.01
CA ARG A 562 20.14 18.19 4.47
C ARG A 562 21.10 18.55 5.61
N ASP A 563 21.55 19.80 5.67
CA ASP A 563 22.48 20.29 6.69
C ASP A 563 21.74 20.67 7.99
N LEU A 564 20.41 20.64 8.04
CA LEU A 564 19.67 20.90 9.27
C LEU A 564 19.98 19.82 10.33
N PRO A 565 20.16 20.20 11.60
CA PRO A 565 20.42 19.26 12.69
C PRO A 565 19.22 18.34 12.98
N ASP A 566 17.99 18.84 12.78
CA ASP A 566 16.76 18.07 12.75
C ASP A 566 16.07 18.32 11.39
N PRO A 567 15.62 17.28 10.66
CA PRO A 567 15.03 17.46 9.33
C PRO A 567 13.82 18.40 9.35
N LEU A 568 13.46 18.98 8.18
CA LEU A 568 12.34 19.92 8.09
C LEU A 568 11.01 19.32 8.62
N LEU A 569 10.76 18.04 8.34
CA LEU A 569 9.60 17.30 8.82
C LEU A 569 9.76 16.72 10.24
N THR A 570 10.87 17.06 10.91
CA THR A 570 11.29 16.66 12.26
C THR A 570 11.45 15.16 12.46
N SER A 571 12.37 14.78 13.34
CA SER A 571 12.51 13.38 13.76
C SER A 571 11.34 12.93 14.64
N GLU A 572 10.70 13.87 15.34
CA GLU A 572 9.55 13.63 16.23
C GLU A 572 8.34 13.09 15.47
N HIS A 573 7.96 13.74 14.37
CA HIS A 573 6.78 13.36 13.58
C HIS A 573 7.07 12.28 12.53
N TYR A 574 8.31 11.81 12.41
CA TYR A 574 8.74 10.90 11.35
C TYR A 574 7.85 9.66 11.23
N TYR A 575 7.60 8.93 12.32
CA TYR A 575 6.80 7.71 12.28
C TYR A 575 5.32 7.99 12.02
N SER A 576 4.77 9.06 12.60
CA SER A 576 3.37 9.46 12.39
C SER A 576 3.10 9.86 10.94
N LEU A 577 4.05 10.55 10.30
CA LEU A 577 3.97 10.89 8.87
C LEU A 577 3.97 9.63 8.00
N ILE A 578 4.86 8.67 8.30
CA ILE A 578 4.93 7.40 7.58
C ILE A 578 3.64 6.58 7.75
N GLU A 579 3.09 6.52 8.97
CA GLU A 579 1.84 5.85 9.26
C GLU A 579 0.65 6.51 8.53
N ALA A 580 0.56 7.85 8.58
CA ALA A 580 -0.47 8.61 7.88
C ALA A 580 -0.40 8.44 6.36
N ALA A 581 0.80 8.40 5.78
CA ALA A 581 1.00 8.13 4.35
C ALA A 581 0.84 6.65 3.98
N SER A 582 0.86 5.73 4.96
CA SER A 582 0.72 4.31 4.71
C SER A 582 -0.71 3.92 4.33
N GLU A 583 -0.85 2.80 3.62
CA GLU A 583 -2.16 2.20 3.31
C GLU A 583 -2.79 1.50 4.54
N ASN A 584 -2.12 1.55 5.70
CA ASN A 584 -2.52 0.88 6.95
C ASN A 584 -3.22 1.81 7.96
N THR A 585 -3.64 3.03 7.57
CA THR A 585 -4.44 3.88 8.45
C THR A 585 -5.68 3.08 8.91
N PRO A 586 -5.87 2.79 10.21
CA PRO A 586 -6.96 1.96 10.69
C PRO A 586 -8.29 2.70 10.48
N THR A 587 -8.91 2.49 9.33
CA THR A 587 -10.24 3.04 9.04
C THR A 587 -11.25 2.16 9.76
N TYR A 588 -11.52 2.47 11.03
CA TYR A 588 -12.44 1.72 11.89
C TYR A 588 -13.92 1.85 11.48
N ILE A 589 -14.23 2.56 10.39
CA ILE A 589 -15.60 2.72 9.90
C ILE A 589 -15.62 2.53 8.38
N LYS A 590 -15.80 1.29 7.92
CA LYS A 590 -16.24 0.99 6.55
C LYS A 590 -17.17 -0.21 6.55
N HIS A 591 -18.44 0.07 6.84
CA HIS A 591 -19.55 -0.78 6.44
C HIS A 591 -20.50 0.09 5.61
N ASN A 592 -20.63 -0.24 4.32
CA ASN A 592 -21.81 0.02 3.47
C ASN A 592 -21.80 1.19 2.47
N THR A 593 -20.71 1.44 1.70
CA THR A 593 -20.81 2.32 0.52
C THR A 593 -19.97 1.83 -0.67
N THR A 594 -20.59 1.83 -1.85
CA THR A 594 -20.05 1.44 -3.17
C THR A 594 -18.69 2.07 -3.54
N ASP A 595 -17.86 1.27 -4.22
CA ASP A 595 -16.40 1.37 -4.36
C ASP A 595 -15.79 2.68 -4.88
N LYS A 596 -16.55 3.58 -5.52
CA LYS A 596 -16.02 4.89 -5.99
C LYS A 596 -16.06 6.00 -4.94
N MET A 597 -16.90 5.88 -3.92
CA MET A 597 -16.94 6.85 -2.81
C MET A 597 -15.92 6.49 -1.72
N ALA A 598 -15.63 5.19 -1.55
CA ALA A 598 -14.70 4.67 -0.57
C ALA A 598 -13.23 5.05 -0.83
N GLU A 599 -12.78 5.15 -2.08
CA GLU A 599 -11.42 5.64 -2.42
C GLU A 599 -11.26 7.14 -2.11
N ASN A 600 -12.32 7.91 -2.25
CA ASN A 600 -12.31 9.34 -1.94
C ASN A 600 -12.22 9.56 -0.42
N GLU A 601 -12.91 8.74 0.37
CA GLU A 601 -12.85 8.77 1.84
C GLU A 601 -11.46 8.43 2.38
N ASP A 602 -10.78 7.40 1.84
CA ASP A 602 -9.42 7.04 2.29
C ASP A 602 -8.39 8.13 1.96
N ASN A 603 -8.54 8.78 0.80
CA ASN A 603 -7.71 9.92 0.43
C ASN A 603 -7.97 11.14 1.32
N ILE A 604 -9.23 11.38 1.70
CA ILE A 604 -9.60 12.43 2.66
C ILE A 604 -8.98 12.14 4.04
N ILE A 605 -9.10 10.92 4.56
CA ILE A 605 -8.54 10.55 5.87
C ILE A 605 -7.02 10.68 5.87
N ARG A 606 -6.34 10.20 4.82
CA ARG A 606 -4.89 10.34 4.66
C ARG A 606 -4.46 11.80 4.63
N ARG A 607 -5.14 12.61 3.83
CA ARG A 607 -4.91 14.05 3.73
C ARG A 607 -5.12 14.73 5.08
N ASP A 608 -6.22 14.45 5.78
CA ASP A 608 -6.56 15.09 7.05
C ASP A 608 -5.58 14.71 8.16
N SER A 609 -5.10 13.45 8.15
CA SER A 609 -4.07 12.98 9.07
C SER A 609 -2.73 13.68 8.81
N LEU A 610 -2.32 13.80 7.55
CA LEU A 610 -1.10 14.54 7.18
C LEU A 610 -1.22 16.03 7.52
N HIS A 611 -2.38 16.64 7.26
CA HIS A 611 -2.66 18.03 7.60
C HIS A 611 -2.54 18.24 9.12
N ALA A 612 -3.17 17.39 9.94
CA ALA A 612 -3.08 17.50 11.40
C ALA A 612 -1.63 17.43 11.92
N ILE A 613 -0.82 16.53 11.37
CA ILE A 613 0.59 16.40 11.74
C ILE A 613 1.39 17.64 11.29
N ILE A 614 1.17 18.12 10.06
CA ILE A 614 1.86 19.29 9.53
C ILE A 614 1.55 20.55 10.34
N ASN A 615 0.29 20.75 10.76
CA ASN A 615 -0.09 21.86 11.63
C ASN A 615 0.46 21.76 13.06
N SER A 616 0.96 20.58 13.46
CA SER A 616 1.65 20.41 14.75
C SER A 616 3.16 20.67 14.68
N LEU A 617 3.71 20.92 13.49
CA LEU A 617 5.11 21.31 13.33
C LEU A 617 5.39 22.65 14.01
N PRO A 618 6.63 22.87 14.51
CA PRO A 618 7.06 24.19 14.96
C PRO A 618 6.84 25.27 13.89
N ASP A 619 6.47 26.48 14.30
CA ASP A 619 6.19 27.62 13.41
C ASP A 619 7.24 27.82 12.29
N PRO A 620 8.56 27.84 12.56
CA PRO A 620 9.55 28.02 11.49
C PRO A 620 9.61 26.81 10.53
N ASN A 621 9.36 25.60 11.01
CA ASN A 621 9.26 24.40 10.18
C ASN A 621 8.03 24.44 9.29
N TYR A 622 6.85 24.75 9.85
CA TYR A 622 5.60 24.86 9.11
C TYR A 622 5.68 25.94 8.02
N ALA A 623 6.13 27.15 8.37
CA ALA A 623 6.26 28.26 7.43
C ALA A 623 7.25 27.94 6.29
N THR A 624 8.40 27.33 6.63
CA THR A 624 9.42 26.93 5.65
C THR A 624 8.91 25.80 4.74
N LEU A 625 8.20 24.82 5.30
CA LEU A 625 7.59 23.73 4.53
C LEU A 625 6.54 24.27 3.58
N ARG A 626 5.65 25.16 4.03
CA ARG A 626 4.64 25.80 3.19
C ARG A 626 5.27 26.54 2.01
N ALA A 627 6.29 27.37 2.26
CA ALA A 627 7.00 28.09 1.21
C ALA A 627 7.61 27.14 0.17
N LEU A 628 8.23 26.05 0.62
CA LEU A 628 8.81 25.04 -0.26
C LEU A 628 7.73 24.30 -1.07
N VAL A 629 6.66 23.82 -0.44
CA VAL A 629 5.61 23.04 -1.09
C VAL A 629 4.89 23.86 -2.16
N LEU A 630 4.56 25.12 -1.88
CA LEU A 630 3.96 26.02 -2.86
C LEU A 630 4.90 26.27 -4.05
N HIS A 631 6.21 26.38 -3.81
CA HIS A 631 7.20 26.48 -4.87
C HIS A 631 7.28 25.20 -5.72
N LEU A 632 7.36 24.03 -5.09
CA LEU A 632 7.40 22.76 -5.80
C LEU A 632 6.10 22.51 -6.59
N ASN A 633 4.96 23.03 -6.13
CA ASN A 633 3.73 23.01 -6.91
C ASN A 633 3.86 23.83 -8.21
N ARG A 634 4.46 25.02 -8.19
CA ARG A 634 4.76 25.78 -9.42
C ARG A 634 5.71 25.03 -10.35
N VAL A 635 6.72 24.33 -9.80
CA VAL A 635 7.63 23.51 -10.61
C VAL A 635 6.88 22.38 -11.31
N GLN A 636 5.97 21.68 -10.63
CA GLN A 636 5.22 20.57 -11.24
C GLN A 636 4.17 21.04 -12.27
N GLU A 637 3.58 22.22 -12.09
CA GLU A 637 2.69 22.83 -13.09
C GLU A 637 3.40 23.03 -14.44
N ASN A 638 4.72 23.28 -14.42
CA ASN A 638 5.57 23.40 -15.59
C ASN A 638 6.21 22.06 -16.05
N SER A 639 5.74 20.92 -15.54
CA SER A 639 6.34 19.59 -15.78
C SER A 639 6.34 19.13 -17.24
N SER A 640 5.49 19.70 -18.10
CA SER A 640 5.53 19.45 -19.55
C SER A 640 6.87 19.87 -20.17
N THR A 641 7.51 20.91 -19.62
CA THR A 641 8.77 21.47 -20.11
C THR A 641 9.94 20.97 -19.27
N ASN A 642 9.89 21.19 -17.95
CA ASN A 642 11.02 20.84 -17.07
C ASN A 642 11.11 19.34 -16.73
N ARG A 643 10.10 18.53 -17.08
CA ARG A 643 10.02 17.07 -16.82
C ARG A 643 9.98 16.64 -15.34
N MET A 644 9.73 17.56 -14.43
CA MET A 644 9.67 17.31 -12.99
C MET A 644 8.23 17.32 -12.48
N ASN A 645 7.54 16.18 -12.62
CA ASN A 645 6.21 15.97 -12.02
C ASN A 645 6.31 15.69 -10.50
N ILE A 646 5.15 15.62 -9.83
CA ILE A 646 5.04 15.38 -8.38
C ILE A 646 5.85 14.15 -7.94
N SER A 647 5.72 13.01 -8.63
CA SER A 647 6.45 11.78 -8.28
C SER A 647 7.97 11.95 -8.40
N ASN A 648 8.46 12.65 -9.44
CA ASN A 648 9.89 12.93 -9.61
C ASN A 648 10.43 13.88 -8.52
N LEU A 649 9.65 14.89 -8.12
CA LEU A 649 10.02 15.80 -7.04
C LEU A 649 10.02 15.10 -5.69
N ALA A 650 9.04 14.22 -5.43
CA ALA A 650 8.96 13.44 -4.20
C ALA A 650 10.16 12.51 -4.00
N ILE A 651 10.69 11.90 -5.07
CA ILE A 651 11.91 11.09 -5.01
C ILE A 651 13.12 11.92 -4.56
N VAL A 652 13.20 13.19 -5.00
CA VAL A 652 14.30 14.08 -4.64
C VAL A 652 14.14 14.61 -3.21
N PHE A 653 12.94 15.02 -2.83
CA PHE A 653 12.68 15.71 -1.57
C PHE A 653 12.33 14.78 -0.40
N GLY A 654 11.84 13.55 -0.62
CA GLY A 654 11.59 12.55 0.42
C GLY A 654 12.75 12.39 1.43
N PRO A 655 13.92 11.91 0.99
CA PRO A 655 15.08 11.77 1.87
C PRO A 655 15.68 13.13 2.31
N THR A 656 15.46 14.19 1.54
CA THR A 656 15.97 15.54 1.84
C THR A 656 15.22 16.19 3.01
N LEU A 657 13.91 15.96 3.13
CA LEU A 657 13.06 16.60 4.14
C LEU A 657 12.86 15.74 5.39
N MET A 658 12.99 14.42 5.28
CA MET A 658 12.76 13.46 6.38
C MET A 658 14.06 12.83 6.93
N GLY A 659 15.21 13.08 6.30
CA GLY A 659 16.51 12.60 6.74
C GLY A 659 16.88 11.20 6.25
N ALA A 660 18.15 11.02 5.88
CA ALA A 660 18.64 9.82 5.18
C ALA A 660 19.47 8.84 6.04
N ASN A 661 19.69 9.09 7.34
CA ASN A 661 20.89 8.60 8.03
C ASN A 661 20.66 7.68 9.26
N THR A 662 19.65 6.82 9.25
CA THR A 662 19.51 5.75 10.28
C THR A 662 19.14 4.43 9.60
N GLU A 663 19.60 3.28 10.13
CA GLU A 663 19.31 1.95 9.55
C GLU A 663 17.80 1.70 9.37
N SER A 664 16.96 2.27 10.25
CA SER A 664 15.50 2.30 10.14
C SER A 664 14.97 3.12 8.94
N ASN A 665 15.68 4.17 8.51
CA ASN A 665 15.25 5.05 7.42
C ASN A 665 15.39 4.39 6.03
N ILE A 666 16.28 3.40 5.89
CA ILE A 666 16.48 2.67 4.63
C ILE A 666 15.25 1.82 4.29
N GLN A 667 14.64 1.17 5.30
CA GLN A 667 13.42 0.37 5.12
C GLN A 667 12.20 1.24 4.79
N HIS A 668 12.22 2.49 5.24
CA HIS A 668 11.14 3.47 5.04
C HIS A 668 11.36 4.40 3.85
N ALA A 669 12.44 4.22 3.07
CA ALA A 669 12.78 5.13 1.97
C ALA A 669 11.64 5.30 0.96
N GLY A 670 10.95 4.22 0.59
CA GLY A 670 9.77 4.29 -0.28
C GLY A 670 8.58 5.02 0.35
N TRP A 671 8.42 4.91 1.67
CA TRP A 671 7.37 5.61 2.40
C TRP A 671 7.67 7.10 2.57
N GLN A 672 8.93 7.50 2.74
CA GLN A 672 9.32 8.91 2.74
C GLN A 672 8.94 9.61 1.43
N VAL A 673 9.17 8.93 0.30
CA VAL A 673 8.73 9.41 -1.01
C VAL A 673 7.21 9.55 -1.06
N LYS A 674 6.46 8.55 -0.60
CA LYS A 674 4.99 8.62 -0.53
C LYS A 674 4.49 9.76 0.36
N VAL A 675 5.12 10.04 1.50
CA VAL A 675 4.75 11.18 2.37
C VAL A 675 4.82 12.48 1.58
N VAL A 676 5.97 12.78 0.97
CA VAL A 676 6.17 14.01 0.21
C VAL A 676 5.27 14.06 -1.02
N GLU A 677 5.06 12.93 -1.69
CA GLU A 677 4.13 12.83 -2.82
C GLU A 677 2.70 13.21 -2.43
N ASN A 678 2.19 12.69 -1.31
CA ASN A 678 0.85 13.02 -0.82
C ASN A 678 0.73 14.50 -0.40
N ILE A 679 1.78 15.06 0.21
CA ILE A 679 1.81 16.49 0.57
C ILE A 679 1.73 17.35 -0.70
N LEU A 680 2.51 17.03 -1.73
CA LEU A 680 2.52 17.77 -2.99
C LEU A 680 1.20 17.62 -3.76
N GLN A 681 0.62 16.41 -3.80
CA GLN A 681 -0.68 16.17 -4.43
C GLN A 681 -1.81 16.96 -3.76
N ASN A 682 -1.72 17.16 -2.44
CA ASN A 682 -2.73 17.85 -1.65
C ASN A 682 -2.30 19.27 -1.20
N CYS A 683 -1.43 19.92 -1.98
CA CYS A 683 -0.78 21.20 -1.65
C CYS A 683 -1.78 22.24 -1.10
N TYR A 684 -2.81 22.55 -1.88
CA TYR A 684 -3.81 23.59 -1.54
C TYR A 684 -4.85 23.14 -0.50
N GLN A 685 -4.93 21.85 -0.18
CA GLN A 685 -5.82 21.36 0.87
C GLN A 685 -5.12 21.22 2.23
N ILE A 686 -3.79 21.20 2.24
CA ILE A 686 -2.96 21.17 3.45
C ILE A 686 -2.51 22.58 3.83
N PHE A 687 -2.18 23.41 2.84
CA PHE A 687 -1.76 24.79 3.02
C PHE A 687 -2.80 25.70 2.37
N ASP A 688 -3.48 26.51 3.17
CA ASP A 688 -4.43 27.49 2.66
C ASP A 688 -3.73 28.46 1.68
N ASP A 689 -4.46 28.86 0.63
CA ASP A 689 -4.07 29.98 -0.24
C ASP A 689 -4.23 31.28 0.56
N ASP A 690 -3.13 31.99 0.81
CA ASP A 690 -3.18 33.37 1.30
C ASP A 690 -3.38 34.34 0.14
#